data_AF-A0A3M9N5T7-F1
#
_entry.id   AF-A0A3M9N5T7-F1
#
_cell.length_a   1.000
_cell.length_b   1.000
_cell.length_c   1.000
_cell.angle_alpha   90.00
_cell.angle_beta   90.00
_cell.angle_gamma   90.00
#
_symmetry.space_group_name_H-M   'P 1'
#
loop_
_entity.id
_entity.type
_entity.pdbx_description
1 polymer ?
#
loop_
_entity_poly.entity_id
_entity_poly.type
_entity_poly.pdbx_seq_one_letter_code
_entity_poly.pdbx_strand_id
1 'polypeptide(L)'
;MRQFFLVFLLWLSVFPGLRAQVQESFSDGDFTQAPAWRGDLDFFQVNSTRQLQSRGPAVTGSVIYLSTANSLAGSTQWEFYAQLAFATSSGNYAEVYLISDVPELKSALRGYFVRMGGTEDEVSLYRKDGTAITRIINGPDKTIAASDNKIWVRVTRTATHTWTLELDVSGTRQQYAVQGTVQDARYTTSAYTGVLFRYSQANAQRFFFDDFTVKDIGAPALVSAAATGPRTVELTFSEPIAEADAMNASTYKLNGSVTPVSVEWQASQPTLVRLQFEQDFETGTNQIQVARVADADGNTATNLSASFSYAPIAQAGDVRITEIYPDFNPRQDLPAAEYIELYNRSDKTFNLQGWQYSDATASRATFPGYLLRPGAYVIVCAAADTALYKEYGPVVGLPTFPSLNDTGDDVELFNANGQIIDFVRYTANWYRDNTKKEGGWSLELIDVNSSCKGASQWRASENPQGGTPGQTNSVQQADQAAPVLQAVAAIAPTKLLLTFNEAVDSAQAVAVSLYTVSAGLTVQQVRVLLPELNQVEITLASAMQENAQYVVMVQGLRDCAGNVAAPQQQTVLLPATPQKGDVVINEVLFNPRPSGVDFVEIVNRSAKNLNLQGWRLANRASGQIASARVITDQNLIMAPGAYLVLTADPAALQTEYPAGRADRYRSLPSMPSYPDEAGTVVLLLPNDTIMDEVSYQSSQHFRLISEAEGISLERILLTGPSVAANFHSAATTVKATPGYENSQSQQDNLQNRKLTLQPKTFTPDGDGVDDALLLQFKLAQTGFVANITIFDAQGRRVRKLAANTLLGTESVLQWDGLTDGGAKAAIGYYVVLVELFNLQGQKEILKETTVVGGRF
;
A
#
# COMPACT_ATOMS: atom_id res chain seq x y z
N MET A 1 30.42 -24.00 -39.38
CA MET A 1 31.30 -24.73 -38.44
C MET A 1 30.43 -25.79 -37.77
N ARG A 2 30.19 -26.99 -38.30
CA ARG A 2 31.10 -28.09 -38.68
C ARG A 2 32.28 -28.27 -37.72
N GLN A 3 32.24 -29.43 -37.06
CA GLN A 3 33.29 -30.14 -36.32
C GLN A 3 33.70 -29.59 -34.96
N PHE A 4 33.12 -30.17 -33.89
CA PHE A 4 33.86 -30.68 -32.73
C PHE A 4 32.98 -31.74 -32.04
N PHE A 5 32.85 -32.88 -32.72
CA PHE A 5 32.37 -34.15 -32.17
C PHE A 5 33.62 -35.05 -32.18
N LEU A 6 34.13 -35.42 -31.00
CA LEU A 6 35.26 -36.32 -30.68
C LEU A 6 36.18 -35.66 -29.64
N VAL A 7 35.81 -35.74 -28.35
CA VAL A 7 36.61 -36.21 -27.20
C VAL A 7 35.61 -36.32 -26.02
N PHE A 8 34.77 -37.36 -26.04
CA PHE A 8 33.86 -37.68 -24.91
C PHE A 8 33.82 -39.19 -24.60
N LEU A 9 34.91 -39.87 -24.95
CA LEU A 9 35.14 -41.29 -24.68
C LEU A 9 36.61 -41.38 -24.26
N LEU A 10 36.85 -41.91 -23.05
CA LEU A 10 38.12 -41.97 -22.29
C LEU A 10 38.38 -40.81 -21.33
N TRP A 11 37.48 -40.61 -20.35
CA TRP A 11 37.85 -40.27 -18.96
C TRP A 11 36.92 -41.02 -17.98
N LEU A 12 36.68 -42.30 -18.30
CA LEU A 12 36.11 -43.30 -17.39
C LEU A 12 37.28 -44.11 -16.82
N SER A 13 38.00 -43.52 -15.88
CA SER A 13 38.98 -44.23 -15.08
C SER A 13 39.22 -43.51 -13.75
N VAL A 14 38.53 -44.06 -12.74
CA VAL A 14 38.93 -44.14 -11.33
C VAL A 14 38.87 -42.84 -10.53
N PHE A 15 37.65 -42.43 -10.17
CA PHE A 15 37.45 -41.99 -8.78
C PHE A 15 37.43 -43.26 -7.92
N PRO A 16 38.27 -43.39 -6.88
CA PRO A 16 38.03 -44.42 -5.88
C PRO A 16 36.75 -43.99 -5.14
N GLY A 17 35.61 -44.50 -5.61
CA GLY A 17 34.42 -44.52 -4.78
C GLY A 17 34.81 -45.13 -3.45
N LEU A 18 34.47 -44.46 -2.35
CA LEU A 18 34.47 -45.02 -1.01
C LEU A 18 33.63 -46.30 -1.05
N ARG A 19 34.25 -47.43 -1.39
CA ARG A 19 33.68 -48.75 -1.18
C ARG A 19 33.69 -48.92 0.35
N ALA A 20 32.53 -48.69 0.97
CA ALA A 20 32.35 -48.84 2.41
C ALA A 20 32.53 -50.30 2.87
N GLN A 21 32.46 -51.24 1.94
CA GLN A 21 32.61 -52.68 2.18
C GLN A 21 34.04 -53.15 1.96
N VAL A 22 34.51 -54.02 2.85
CA VAL A 22 35.78 -54.75 2.69
C VAL A 22 35.44 -56.09 2.03
N GLN A 23 36.03 -56.38 0.88
CA GLN A 23 35.96 -57.69 0.24
C GLN A 23 37.38 -58.06 -0.21
N GLU A 24 37.93 -59.10 0.41
CA GLU A 24 39.33 -59.50 0.24
C GLU A 24 39.40 -61.02 0.16
N SER A 25 39.81 -61.55 -0.99
CA SER A 25 40.01 -62.99 -1.22
C SER A 25 41.47 -63.34 -1.48
N PHE A 26 42.38 -62.36 -1.41
CA PHE A 26 43.81 -62.48 -1.70
C PHE A 26 44.13 -63.15 -3.06
N SER A 27 43.15 -63.21 -3.96
CA SER A 27 43.19 -63.98 -5.20
C SER A 27 44.18 -63.40 -6.22
N ASP A 28 44.46 -62.10 -6.12
CA ASP A 28 45.48 -61.40 -6.88
C ASP A 28 46.91 -61.70 -6.37
N GLY A 29 47.05 -62.18 -5.13
CA GLY A 29 48.35 -62.44 -4.49
C GLY A 29 48.93 -61.27 -3.73
N ASP A 30 48.17 -60.21 -3.51
CA ASP A 30 48.65 -58.98 -2.88
C ASP A 30 47.68 -58.51 -1.80
N PHE A 31 48.17 -58.28 -0.59
CA PHE A 31 47.38 -57.69 0.50
C PHE A 31 47.70 -56.19 0.69
N THR A 32 48.56 -55.61 -0.14
CA THR A 32 48.96 -54.20 -0.01
C THR A 32 48.13 -53.26 -0.87
N GLN A 33 47.29 -53.79 -1.76
CA GLN A 33 46.42 -53.05 -2.65
C GLN A 33 45.04 -53.73 -2.74
N ALA A 34 43.99 -52.91 -2.92
CA ALA A 34 42.64 -53.36 -3.28
C ALA A 34 42.01 -54.50 -2.43
N PRO A 35 41.85 -54.35 -1.09
CA PRO A 35 42.12 -53.17 -0.27
C PRO A 35 43.56 -53.11 0.30
N ALA A 36 44.05 -51.90 0.60
CA ALA A 36 45.39 -51.72 1.15
C ALA A 36 45.45 -52.02 2.67
N TRP A 37 46.02 -53.18 3.03
CA TRP A 37 46.32 -53.50 4.42
C TRP A 37 47.59 -52.78 4.90
N ARG A 38 47.65 -52.47 6.20
CA ARG A 38 48.75 -51.76 6.89
C ARG A 38 49.09 -52.43 8.21
N GLY A 39 50.29 -52.19 8.74
CA GLY A 39 50.76 -52.77 10.00
C GLY A 39 52.11 -53.44 9.81
N ASP A 40 52.28 -54.64 10.34
CA ASP A 40 53.54 -55.38 10.31
C ASP A 40 53.72 -56.13 8.97
N LEU A 41 53.71 -55.42 7.83
CA LEU A 41 53.64 -55.97 6.46
C LEU A 41 54.65 -57.09 6.18
N ASP A 42 55.91 -56.92 6.63
CA ASP A 42 57.00 -57.88 6.39
C ASP A 42 56.77 -59.26 7.05
N PHE A 43 55.79 -59.35 7.96
CA PHE A 43 55.46 -60.56 8.70
C PHE A 43 54.23 -61.29 8.15
N PHE A 44 53.80 -60.93 6.94
CA PHE A 44 52.70 -61.57 6.23
C PHE A 44 53.08 -61.85 4.78
N GLN A 45 52.44 -62.85 4.19
CA GLN A 45 52.58 -63.18 2.76
C GLN A 45 51.23 -63.70 2.24
N VAL A 46 50.95 -63.53 0.95
CA VAL A 46 49.95 -64.37 0.29
C VAL A 46 50.64 -65.65 -0.18
N ASN A 47 50.18 -66.80 0.28
CA ASN A 47 50.80 -68.08 -0.03
C ASN A 47 50.42 -68.58 -1.45
N SER A 48 50.96 -69.73 -1.86
CA SER A 48 50.68 -70.31 -3.18
C SER A 48 49.23 -70.76 -3.38
N THR A 49 48.46 -70.93 -2.30
CA THR A 49 47.02 -71.24 -2.33
C THR A 49 46.15 -69.98 -2.28
N ARG A 50 46.76 -68.78 -2.42
CA ARG A 50 46.08 -67.47 -2.40
C ARG A 50 45.43 -67.14 -1.06
N GLN A 51 46.07 -67.50 0.05
CA GLN A 51 45.61 -67.16 1.39
C GLN A 51 46.61 -66.24 2.09
N LEU A 52 46.12 -65.32 2.91
CA LEU A 52 46.96 -64.55 3.82
C LEU A 52 47.57 -65.51 4.86
N GLN A 53 48.88 -65.59 4.89
CA GLN A 53 49.63 -66.44 5.80
C GLN A 53 50.58 -65.61 6.66
N SER A 54 50.67 -65.94 7.95
CA SER A 54 51.71 -65.36 8.80
C SER A 54 53.11 -65.78 8.35
N ARG A 55 54.09 -64.89 8.47
CA ARG A 55 55.51 -65.13 8.24
C ARG A 55 56.40 -64.32 9.18
N GLY A 56 55.93 -64.15 10.41
CA GLY A 56 56.64 -63.35 11.40
C GLY A 56 57.86 -64.06 12.02
N PRO A 57 58.56 -63.38 12.95
CA PRO A 57 59.75 -63.91 13.58
C PRO A 57 59.44 -65.15 14.43
N ALA A 58 60.27 -66.20 14.33
CA ALA A 58 60.17 -67.42 15.13
C ALA A 58 60.61 -67.19 16.59
N VAL A 59 59.88 -66.35 17.32
CA VAL A 59 60.11 -65.97 18.71
C VAL A 59 58.85 -66.20 19.51
N THR A 60 58.97 -66.82 20.69
CA THR A 60 57.81 -67.09 21.54
C THR A 60 57.27 -65.81 22.17
N GLY A 61 55.96 -65.59 22.02
CA GLY A 61 55.27 -64.40 22.51
C GLY A 61 55.18 -63.28 21.48
N SER A 62 55.61 -63.51 20.23
CA SER A 62 55.45 -62.57 19.12
C SER A 62 53.97 -62.20 18.91
N VAL A 63 53.74 -60.92 18.63
CA VAL A 63 52.44 -60.37 18.24
C VAL A 63 52.62 -59.58 16.95
N ILE A 64 51.89 -59.96 15.90
CA ILE A 64 51.90 -59.28 14.59
C ILE A 64 50.47 -58.94 14.18
N TYR A 65 50.28 -57.89 13.39
CA TYR A 65 48.94 -57.49 12.97
C TYR A 65 48.91 -56.86 11.57
N LEU A 66 47.74 -56.91 10.94
CA LEU A 66 47.37 -56.10 9.79
C LEU A 66 45.99 -55.49 10.01
N SER A 67 45.77 -54.28 9.50
CA SER A 67 44.47 -53.64 9.47
C SER A 67 44.20 -52.97 8.11
N THR A 68 42.93 -52.82 7.77
CA THR A 68 42.47 -52.08 6.60
C THR A 68 41.30 -51.19 6.97
N ALA A 69 41.00 -50.18 6.15
CA ALA A 69 39.94 -49.22 6.44
C ALA A 69 38.56 -49.90 6.39
N ASN A 70 37.70 -49.60 7.35
CA ASN A 70 36.30 -50.07 7.40
C ASN A 70 35.44 -49.05 8.15
N SER A 71 34.41 -48.52 7.49
CA SER A 71 33.44 -47.61 8.11
C SER A 71 32.18 -48.31 8.62
N LEU A 72 31.93 -49.57 8.24
CA LEU A 72 30.73 -50.30 8.61
C LEU A 72 30.81 -50.82 10.06
N ALA A 73 29.73 -50.64 10.81
CA ALA A 73 29.68 -50.94 12.24
C ALA A 73 28.29 -51.34 12.74
N GLY A 74 27.21 -50.84 12.13
CA GLY A 74 25.82 -51.17 12.45
C GLY A 74 25.14 -51.78 11.24
N SER A 75 24.16 -52.68 11.47
CA SER A 75 23.53 -53.45 10.38
C SER A 75 24.58 -54.09 9.46
N THR A 76 25.60 -54.72 10.03
CA THR A 76 26.77 -55.19 9.29
C THR A 76 26.98 -56.68 9.53
N GLN A 77 27.46 -57.39 8.51
CA GLN A 77 27.94 -58.76 8.59
C GLN A 77 29.43 -58.81 8.27
N TRP A 78 30.20 -59.46 9.14
CA TRP A 78 31.60 -59.83 8.92
C TRP A 78 31.67 -61.33 8.70
N GLU A 79 32.39 -61.78 7.68
CA GLU A 79 32.63 -63.20 7.40
C GLU A 79 34.05 -63.42 6.92
N PHE A 80 34.70 -64.50 7.38
CA PHE A 80 36.05 -64.87 6.93
C PHE A 80 36.35 -66.35 7.18
N TYR A 81 37.27 -66.88 6.38
CA TYR A 81 37.89 -68.18 6.61
C TYR A 81 39.14 -68.03 7.49
N ALA A 82 39.34 -68.98 8.39
CA ALA A 82 40.56 -69.11 9.17
C ALA A 82 41.01 -70.58 9.28
N GLN A 83 42.31 -70.80 9.13
CA GLN A 83 42.97 -72.04 9.49
C GLN A 83 44.09 -71.75 10.49
N LEU A 84 43.95 -72.31 11.69
CA LEU A 84 44.97 -72.30 12.74
C LEU A 84 45.57 -73.70 12.76
N ALA A 85 46.70 -73.90 12.07
CA ALA A 85 47.32 -75.20 11.86
C ALA A 85 48.10 -75.68 13.10
N PHE A 86 47.55 -75.49 14.30
CA PHE A 86 48.12 -75.86 15.59
C PHE A 86 47.00 -75.95 16.64
N ALA A 87 47.24 -76.66 17.74
CA ALA A 87 46.37 -76.61 18.91
C ALA A 87 46.54 -75.25 19.61
N THR A 88 45.44 -74.51 19.78
CA THR A 88 45.46 -73.17 20.35
C THR A 88 45.91 -73.17 21.82
N SER A 89 46.26 -72.01 22.34
CA SER A 89 46.50 -71.81 23.77
C SER A 89 46.46 -70.33 24.13
N SER A 90 46.61 -69.99 25.41
CA SER A 90 46.79 -68.60 25.85
C SER A 90 48.00 -67.91 25.18
N GLY A 91 48.98 -68.70 24.69
CA GLY A 91 50.15 -68.24 23.93
C GLY A 91 50.02 -68.30 22.42
N ASN A 92 48.96 -68.93 21.88
CA ASN A 92 48.77 -69.14 20.44
C ASN A 92 47.29 -68.94 20.07
N TYR A 93 46.96 -67.75 19.55
CA TYR A 93 45.60 -67.40 19.14
C TYR A 93 45.60 -66.33 18.05
N ALA A 94 44.48 -66.18 17.36
CA ALA A 94 44.22 -65.10 16.42
C ALA A 94 43.07 -64.21 16.93
N GLU A 95 43.15 -62.92 16.66
CA GLU A 95 42.08 -61.95 16.85
C GLU A 95 41.71 -61.36 15.50
N VAL A 96 40.42 -61.26 15.21
CA VAL A 96 39.89 -60.49 14.08
C VAL A 96 39.07 -59.34 14.63
N TYR A 97 39.56 -58.12 14.45
CA TYR A 97 38.88 -56.90 14.83
C TYR A 97 37.80 -56.56 13.79
N LEU A 98 36.54 -56.64 14.22
CA LEU A 98 35.36 -56.29 13.42
C LEU A 98 35.19 -54.78 13.33
N ILE A 99 35.43 -54.11 14.47
CA ILE A 99 35.36 -52.66 14.64
C ILE A 99 36.62 -52.22 15.37
N SER A 100 37.29 -51.18 14.87
CA SER A 100 38.36 -50.46 15.57
C SER A 100 38.34 -48.98 15.21
N ASP A 101 38.59 -48.12 16.19
CA ASP A 101 38.73 -46.66 16.02
C ASP A 101 40.12 -46.25 15.51
N VAL A 102 41.13 -47.10 15.70
CA VAL A 102 42.53 -46.87 15.30
C VAL A 102 43.09 -48.03 14.45
N PRO A 103 44.10 -47.77 13.60
CA PRO A 103 44.69 -48.82 12.76
C PRO A 103 45.66 -49.74 13.51
N GLU A 104 46.25 -49.33 14.64
CA GLU A 104 47.20 -50.11 15.43
C GLU A 104 46.46 -51.02 16.43
N LEU A 105 46.50 -52.34 16.20
CA LEU A 105 45.69 -53.31 16.94
C LEU A 105 46.36 -53.80 18.24
N LYS A 106 47.69 -53.61 18.39
CA LYS A 106 48.46 -54.07 19.55
C LYS A 106 48.23 -53.21 20.80
N SER A 107 47.87 -51.95 20.63
CA SER A 107 47.74 -50.97 21.72
C SER A 107 46.29 -50.83 22.22
N ALA A 108 46.07 -49.81 23.07
CA ALA A 108 44.74 -49.44 23.52
C ALA A 108 43.89 -48.97 22.34
N LEU A 109 42.67 -49.50 22.22
CA LEU A 109 41.72 -49.12 21.17
C LEU A 109 40.28 -49.33 21.66
N ARG A 110 39.32 -48.82 20.90
CA ARG A 110 37.88 -49.00 21.15
C ARG A 110 37.27 -49.79 20.02
N GLY A 111 36.69 -50.94 20.33
CA GLY A 111 36.20 -51.82 19.28
C GLY A 111 35.68 -53.17 19.72
N TYR A 112 35.37 -54.01 18.74
CA TYR A 112 34.92 -55.39 18.92
C TYR A 112 35.79 -56.32 18.08
N PHE A 113 36.10 -57.50 18.61
CA PHE A 113 36.91 -58.48 17.92
C PHE A 113 36.49 -59.90 18.29
N VAL A 114 36.63 -60.81 17.33
CA VAL A 114 36.54 -62.26 17.58
C VAL A 114 37.93 -62.74 17.95
N ARG A 115 38.06 -63.51 19.03
CA ARG A 115 39.29 -64.26 19.32
C ARG A 115 39.06 -65.73 19.04
N MET A 116 39.96 -66.32 18.26
CA MET A 116 40.06 -67.76 18.00
C MET A 116 41.28 -68.31 18.74
N GLY A 117 41.01 -69.06 19.80
CA GLY A 117 42.01 -69.65 20.68
C GLY A 117 42.16 -68.86 21.97
N GLY A 118 42.91 -69.41 22.92
CA GLY A 118 43.06 -68.84 24.26
C GLY A 118 43.21 -69.96 25.29
N THR A 119 42.90 -69.68 26.54
CA THR A 119 42.97 -70.71 27.60
C THR A 119 41.94 -71.82 27.42
N GLU A 120 40.77 -71.51 26.85
CA GLU A 120 39.62 -72.42 26.71
C GLU A 120 39.54 -73.07 25.31
N ASP A 121 40.47 -72.77 24.40
CA ASP A 121 40.50 -73.32 23.02
C ASP A 121 39.19 -73.14 22.24
N GLU A 122 38.57 -71.97 22.39
CA GLU A 122 37.26 -71.62 21.83
C GLU A 122 37.32 -70.45 20.84
N VAL A 123 36.17 -70.10 20.26
CA VAL A 123 35.98 -68.87 19.48
C VAL A 123 34.91 -68.02 20.14
N SER A 124 35.28 -66.81 20.55
CA SER A 124 34.44 -65.92 21.36
C SER A 124 34.48 -64.49 20.83
N LEU A 125 33.40 -63.73 21.06
CA LEU A 125 33.31 -62.31 20.71
C LEU A 125 33.63 -61.44 21.92
N TYR A 126 34.50 -60.46 21.73
CA TYR A 126 34.97 -59.56 22.76
C TYR A 126 34.77 -58.11 22.36
N ARG A 127 34.64 -57.26 23.38
CA ARG A 127 34.74 -55.81 23.29
C ARG A 127 36.05 -55.35 23.94
N LYS A 128 36.70 -54.35 23.35
CA LYS A 128 37.91 -53.71 23.88
C LYS A 128 37.60 -52.26 24.24
N ASP A 129 37.75 -51.91 25.51
CA ASP A 129 37.55 -50.56 26.06
C ASP A 129 38.93 -49.98 26.46
N GLY A 130 39.66 -49.44 25.49
CA GLY A 130 41.06 -49.05 25.68
C GLY A 130 41.94 -50.29 25.81
N THR A 131 42.42 -50.59 27.03
CA THR A 131 43.19 -51.81 27.32
C THR A 131 42.34 -52.92 27.95
N ALA A 132 41.14 -52.61 28.44
CA ALA A 132 40.26 -53.58 29.06
C ALA A 132 39.57 -54.44 27.99
N ILE A 133 39.52 -55.76 28.20
CA ILE A 133 38.87 -56.71 27.29
C ILE A 133 37.70 -57.36 28.04
N THR A 134 36.51 -57.30 27.45
CA THR A 134 35.29 -57.90 27.98
C THR A 134 34.75 -58.92 26.99
N ARG A 135 34.57 -60.17 27.41
CA ARG A 135 33.89 -61.18 26.60
C ARG A 135 32.39 -60.90 26.60
N ILE A 136 31.79 -60.79 25.42
CA ILE A 136 30.36 -60.48 25.26
C ILE A 136 29.56 -61.65 24.69
N ILE A 137 30.21 -62.55 23.95
CA ILE A 137 29.67 -63.88 23.62
C ILE A 137 30.74 -64.89 23.98
N ASN A 138 30.36 -65.90 24.77
CA ASN A 138 31.21 -67.04 25.10
C ASN A 138 30.90 -68.21 24.16
N GLY A 139 31.90 -68.67 23.42
CA GLY A 139 31.82 -69.90 22.64
C GLY A 139 31.81 -71.14 23.53
N PRO A 140 31.66 -72.33 22.94
CA PRO A 140 31.91 -73.58 23.63
C PRO A 140 33.41 -73.85 23.77
N ASP A 141 33.84 -74.23 24.97
CA ASP A 141 35.22 -74.69 25.22
C ASP A 141 35.64 -75.79 24.24
N LYS A 142 36.92 -75.76 23.84
CA LYS A 142 37.57 -76.75 22.96
C LYS A 142 37.01 -76.84 21.54
N THR A 143 36.27 -75.82 21.09
CA THR A 143 35.79 -75.71 19.70
C THR A 143 36.93 -75.80 18.67
N ILE A 144 38.13 -75.32 19.00
CA ILE A 144 39.31 -75.32 18.12
C ILE A 144 40.57 -75.87 18.80
N ALA A 145 40.44 -77.03 19.47
CA ALA A 145 41.53 -77.70 20.18
C ALA A 145 42.35 -78.70 19.33
N ALA A 146 42.05 -78.86 18.02
CA ALA A 146 42.76 -79.80 17.16
C ALA A 146 44.15 -79.27 16.75
N SER A 147 45.01 -80.15 16.21
CA SER A 147 46.32 -79.73 15.67
C SER A 147 46.23 -79.03 14.31
N ASP A 148 45.05 -79.03 13.68
CA ASP A 148 44.71 -78.32 12.46
C ASP A 148 43.23 -77.91 12.51
N ASN A 149 42.95 -76.65 12.81
CA ASN A 149 41.58 -76.13 12.96
C ASN A 149 41.22 -75.30 11.73
N LYS A 150 40.19 -75.69 11.01
CA LYS A 150 39.65 -74.98 9.84
C LYS A 150 38.24 -74.52 10.16
N ILE A 151 37.98 -73.22 10.02
CA ILE A 151 36.74 -72.64 10.47
C ILE A 151 36.33 -71.47 9.58
N TRP A 152 35.03 -71.34 9.36
CA TRP A 152 34.44 -70.08 8.94
C TRP A 152 33.81 -69.38 10.12
N VAL A 153 34.07 -68.08 10.25
CA VAL A 153 33.46 -67.24 11.26
C VAL A 153 32.54 -66.27 10.55
N ARG A 154 31.30 -66.16 11.04
CA ARG A 154 30.36 -65.11 10.64
C ARG A 154 29.90 -64.37 11.88
N VAL A 155 29.96 -63.05 11.85
CA VAL A 155 29.41 -62.20 12.90
C VAL A 155 28.42 -61.24 12.26
N THR A 156 27.22 -61.17 12.81
CA THR A 156 26.17 -60.26 12.36
C THR A 156 25.85 -59.27 13.47
N ARG A 157 25.77 -57.99 13.16
CA ARG A 157 25.24 -56.96 14.07
C ARG A 157 24.04 -56.26 13.43
N THR A 158 22.89 -56.27 14.09
CA THR A 158 21.66 -55.61 13.61
C THR A 158 21.63 -54.10 13.94
N ALA A 159 20.67 -53.37 13.36
CA ALA A 159 20.37 -51.97 13.69
C ALA A 159 20.04 -51.75 15.17
N THR A 160 19.46 -52.76 15.84
CA THR A 160 19.16 -52.75 17.28
C THR A 160 20.35 -53.16 18.15
N HIS A 161 21.56 -53.20 17.57
CA HIS A 161 22.81 -53.56 18.23
C HIS A 161 22.86 -54.99 18.78
N THR A 162 22.08 -55.90 18.18
CA THR A 162 22.15 -57.33 18.49
C THR A 162 23.28 -57.96 17.71
N TRP A 163 24.26 -58.51 18.40
CA TRP A 163 25.40 -59.26 17.86
C TRP A 163 25.11 -60.75 17.90
N THR A 164 25.40 -61.46 16.82
CA THR A 164 25.33 -62.92 16.72
C THR A 164 26.65 -63.44 16.19
N LEU A 165 27.27 -64.40 16.89
CA LEU A 165 28.48 -65.11 16.46
C LEU A 165 28.09 -66.50 15.97
N GLU A 166 28.51 -66.84 14.76
CA GLU A 166 28.23 -68.10 14.09
C GLU A 166 29.51 -68.73 13.55
N LEU A 167 29.62 -70.05 13.62
CA LEU A 167 30.80 -70.79 13.19
C LEU A 167 30.42 -71.98 12.30
N ASP A 168 31.17 -72.20 11.24
CA ASP A 168 31.20 -73.49 10.53
C ASP A 168 32.57 -74.14 10.74
N VAL A 169 32.61 -75.09 11.68
CA VAL A 169 33.83 -75.86 12.06
C VAL A 169 34.15 -77.00 11.09
N SER A 170 33.31 -77.26 10.09
CA SER A 170 33.63 -78.20 9.01
C SER A 170 34.58 -77.58 7.97
N GLY A 171 34.68 -76.26 7.96
CA GLY A 171 35.46 -75.49 6.98
C GLY A 171 34.81 -75.39 5.59
N THR A 172 33.55 -75.84 5.43
CA THR A 172 32.87 -75.93 4.11
C THR A 172 32.12 -74.66 3.69
N ARG A 173 31.90 -73.71 4.60
CA ARG A 173 31.08 -72.49 4.41
C ARG A 173 29.59 -72.79 4.16
N GLN A 174 29.08 -73.90 4.69
CA GLN A 174 27.70 -74.36 4.48
C GLN A 174 26.94 -74.61 5.78
N GLN A 175 27.63 -74.88 6.89
CA GLN A 175 27.01 -75.34 8.13
C GLN A 175 27.35 -74.42 9.32
N TYR A 176 26.77 -73.22 9.34
CA TYR A 176 26.94 -72.28 10.44
C TYR A 176 26.07 -72.67 11.64
N ALA A 177 26.70 -72.77 12.80
CA ALA A 177 26.06 -72.92 14.10
C ALA A 177 26.20 -71.64 14.91
N VAL A 178 25.10 -71.15 15.48
CA VAL A 178 25.08 -69.98 16.38
C VAL A 178 25.77 -70.36 17.69
N GLN A 179 26.79 -69.60 18.06
CA GLN A 179 27.52 -69.75 19.34
C GLN A 179 26.90 -68.91 20.45
N GLY A 180 26.29 -67.78 20.07
CA GLY A 180 25.53 -66.94 20.99
C GLY A 180 25.07 -65.65 20.35
N THR A 181 24.23 -64.95 21.09
CA THR A 181 23.66 -63.66 20.72
C THR A 181 23.67 -62.74 21.94
N VAL A 182 24.05 -61.47 21.76
CA VAL A 182 24.08 -60.47 22.83
C VAL A 182 23.74 -59.09 22.27
N GLN A 183 23.07 -58.24 23.04
CA GLN A 183 22.88 -56.84 22.66
C GLN A 183 23.99 -55.99 23.28
N ASP A 184 24.77 -55.29 22.46
CA ASP A 184 25.82 -54.37 22.93
C ASP A 184 25.97 -53.17 21.96
N ALA A 185 25.69 -51.97 22.48
CA ALA A 185 25.67 -50.71 21.74
C ALA A 185 26.86 -49.79 22.06
N ARG A 186 27.90 -50.29 22.74
CA ARG A 186 28.98 -49.45 23.31
C ARG A 186 29.75 -48.67 22.24
N TYR A 187 30.12 -49.32 21.14
CA TYR A 187 30.76 -48.66 20.00
C TYR A 187 29.91 -48.85 18.73
N THR A 188 29.54 -47.74 18.10
CA THR A 188 28.60 -47.71 16.97
C THR A 188 29.22 -47.24 15.67
N THR A 189 30.51 -46.89 15.68
CA THR A 189 31.29 -46.46 14.52
C THR A 189 32.55 -47.32 14.39
N SER A 190 33.05 -47.44 13.17
CA SER A 190 34.32 -48.11 12.85
C SER A 190 35.15 -47.20 11.96
N ALA A 191 36.48 -47.29 12.09
CA ALA A 191 37.43 -46.75 11.13
C ALA A 191 38.27 -47.85 10.47
N TYR A 192 38.46 -48.99 11.16
CA TYR A 192 39.31 -50.08 10.70
C TYR A 192 38.75 -51.47 11.07
N THR A 193 39.09 -52.47 10.27
CA THR A 193 38.98 -53.90 10.56
C THR A 193 40.36 -54.54 10.38
N GLY A 194 40.63 -55.69 10.99
CA GLY A 194 41.93 -56.32 10.80
C GLY A 194 42.16 -57.61 11.58
N VAL A 195 43.37 -58.14 11.45
CA VAL A 195 43.81 -59.38 12.10
C VAL A 195 45.01 -59.11 13.02
N LEU A 196 45.07 -59.81 14.15
CA LEU A 196 46.21 -59.80 15.08
C LEU A 196 46.50 -61.24 15.50
N PHE A 197 47.75 -61.66 15.39
CA PHE A 197 48.18 -63.01 15.75
C PHE A 197 49.15 -62.96 16.91
N ARG A 198 48.93 -63.81 17.92
CA ARG A 198 49.87 -64.08 19.00
C ARG A 198 50.34 -65.52 18.93
N TYR A 199 51.64 -65.77 18.97
CA TYR A 199 52.15 -67.14 18.81
C TYR A 199 53.49 -67.44 19.50
N SER A 200 53.76 -68.73 19.63
CA SER A 200 55.06 -69.31 19.97
C SER A 200 55.95 -69.52 18.74
N GLN A 201 57.27 -69.67 18.92
CA GLN A 201 58.22 -69.83 17.80
C GLN A 201 57.84 -70.92 16.77
N ALA A 202 57.18 -72.01 17.21
CA ALA A 202 56.79 -73.12 16.34
C ALA A 202 55.62 -72.79 15.38
N ASN A 203 54.88 -71.71 15.67
CA ASN A 203 53.63 -71.37 14.99
C ASN A 203 53.71 -70.08 14.15
N ALA A 204 54.91 -69.50 13.99
CA ALA A 204 55.11 -68.23 13.28
C ALA A 204 54.58 -68.20 11.83
N GLN A 205 54.39 -69.37 11.21
CA GLN A 205 53.90 -69.53 9.84
C GLN A 205 52.61 -70.34 9.72
N ARG A 206 51.86 -70.52 10.82
CA ARG A 206 50.77 -71.50 10.91
C ARG A 206 49.37 -70.88 11.04
N PHE A 207 49.24 -69.59 10.72
CA PHE A 207 47.97 -68.88 10.60
C PHE A 207 47.67 -68.64 9.12
N PHE A 208 46.48 -69.02 8.67
CA PHE A 208 46.01 -68.80 7.30
C PHE A 208 44.61 -68.18 7.34
N PHE A 209 44.37 -67.13 6.58
CA PHE A 209 43.11 -66.41 6.49
C PHE A 209 42.74 -66.15 5.04
N ASP A 210 41.46 -66.18 4.73
CA ASP A 210 40.96 -65.98 3.37
C ASP A 210 39.51 -65.46 3.36
N ASP A 211 39.05 -64.99 2.21
CA ASP A 211 37.66 -64.61 1.92
C ASP A 211 37.04 -63.66 2.97
N PHE A 212 37.77 -62.61 3.36
CA PHE A 212 37.32 -61.60 4.31
C PHE A 212 36.28 -60.68 3.68
N THR A 213 35.07 -60.67 4.23
CA THR A 213 33.94 -59.85 3.77
C THR A 213 33.35 -59.05 4.92
N VAL A 214 33.15 -57.75 4.70
CA VAL A 214 32.40 -56.83 5.58
C VAL A 214 31.31 -56.18 4.73
N LYS A 215 30.06 -56.54 5.00
CA LYS A 215 28.91 -56.19 4.17
C LYS A 215 27.82 -55.47 4.97
N ASP A 216 27.23 -54.44 4.38
CA ASP A 216 25.99 -53.84 4.89
C ASP A 216 24.78 -54.75 4.65
N ILE A 217 23.96 -54.91 5.67
CA ILE A 217 22.72 -55.70 5.65
C ILE A 217 21.52 -54.88 6.15
N GLY A 218 21.70 -53.56 6.38
CA GLY A 218 20.66 -52.64 6.80
C GLY A 218 19.80 -52.22 5.62
N ALA A 219 18.49 -52.09 5.83
CA ALA A 219 17.61 -51.51 4.83
C ALA A 219 17.31 -50.04 5.18
N PRO A 220 17.22 -49.12 4.18
CA PRO A 220 16.95 -47.73 4.45
C PRO A 220 15.63 -47.48 5.19
N ALA A 221 15.66 -46.69 6.24
CA ALA A 221 14.47 -46.19 6.94
C ALA A 221 14.18 -44.74 6.56
N LEU A 222 12.90 -44.36 6.51
CA LEU A 222 12.47 -42.96 6.34
C LEU A 222 12.48 -42.28 7.71
N VAL A 223 13.44 -41.38 7.92
CA VAL A 223 13.67 -40.69 9.19
C VAL A 223 12.72 -39.52 9.37
N SER A 224 12.52 -38.72 8.33
CA SER A 224 11.65 -37.54 8.40
C SER A 224 11.13 -37.11 7.03
N ALA A 225 10.05 -36.33 7.07
CA ALA A 225 9.54 -35.55 5.96
C ALA A 225 9.30 -34.11 6.44
N ALA A 226 9.68 -33.12 5.63
CA ALA A 226 9.49 -31.71 5.96
C ALA A 226 9.06 -30.92 4.73
N ALA A 227 7.97 -30.16 4.83
CA ALA A 227 7.59 -29.23 3.77
C ALA A 227 8.61 -28.08 3.73
N THR A 228 9.19 -27.85 2.55
CA THR A 228 10.11 -26.73 2.27
C THR A 228 9.45 -25.62 1.47
N GLY A 229 8.18 -25.81 1.09
CA GLY A 229 7.36 -24.89 0.30
C GLY A 229 5.93 -25.41 0.17
N PRO A 230 5.06 -24.71 -0.60
CA PRO A 230 3.66 -25.10 -0.79
C PRO A 230 3.48 -26.45 -1.50
N ARG A 231 4.50 -26.89 -2.25
CA ARG A 231 4.43 -28.09 -3.09
C ARG A 231 5.69 -28.95 -3.02
N THR A 232 6.61 -28.61 -2.12
CA THR A 232 7.91 -29.27 -2.00
C THR A 232 8.08 -29.89 -0.63
N VAL A 233 8.40 -31.18 -0.60
CA VAL A 233 8.72 -31.91 0.64
C VAL A 233 10.10 -32.53 0.49
N GLU A 234 10.90 -32.42 1.53
CA GLU A 234 12.20 -33.06 1.64
C GLU A 234 12.09 -34.28 2.56
N LEU A 235 12.59 -35.41 2.08
CA LEU A 235 12.65 -36.68 2.78
C LEU A 235 14.08 -36.96 3.21
N THR A 236 14.26 -37.40 4.44
CA THR A 236 15.57 -37.85 4.97
C THR A 236 15.52 -39.35 5.25
N PHE A 237 16.48 -40.10 4.72
CA PHE A 237 16.66 -41.53 4.97
C PHE A 237 17.81 -41.81 5.94
N SER A 238 17.79 -42.97 6.60
CA SER A 238 18.80 -43.38 7.60
C SER A 238 20.17 -43.65 7.02
N GLU A 239 20.24 -43.91 5.72
CA GLU A 239 21.44 -44.31 4.97
C GLU A 239 21.28 -43.94 3.47
N PRO A 240 22.38 -43.93 2.70
CA PRO A 240 22.33 -43.65 1.26
C PRO A 240 21.39 -44.60 0.51
N ILE A 241 20.48 -44.04 -0.28
CA ILE A 241 19.57 -44.82 -1.14
C ILE A 241 20.09 -44.90 -2.58
N ALA A 242 19.74 -45.96 -3.30
CA ALA A 242 20.12 -46.13 -4.70
C ALA A 242 19.38 -45.13 -5.60
N GLU A 243 20.12 -44.50 -6.52
CA GLU A 243 19.60 -43.48 -7.45
C GLU A 243 18.37 -43.95 -8.23
N ALA A 244 18.38 -45.19 -8.75
CA ALA A 244 17.29 -45.71 -9.56
C ALA A 244 15.95 -45.80 -8.79
N ASP A 245 16.01 -46.15 -7.50
CA ASP A 245 14.83 -46.19 -6.63
C ASP A 245 14.46 -44.78 -6.15
N ALA A 246 15.46 -43.97 -5.80
CA ALA A 246 15.29 -42.58 -5.36
C ALA A 246 14.59 -41.72 -6.42
N MET A 247 14.98 -41.86 -7.68
CA MET A 247 14.46 -41.07 -8.80
C MET A 247 13.13 -41.60 -9.34
N ASN A 248 12.62 -42.73 -8.85
CA ASN A 248 11.35 -43.30 -9.30
C ASN A 248 10.15 -42.64 -8.63
N ALA A 249 9.59 -41.60 -9.27
CA ALA A 249 8.41 -40.87 -8.77
C ALA A 249 7.24 -41.77 -8.33
N SER A 250 7.04 -42.93 -8.97
CA SER A 250 5.94 -43.85 -8.63
C SER A 250 6.07 -44.52 -7.26
N THR A 251 7.25 -44.48 -6.64
CA THR A 251 7.44 -45.00 -5.27
C THR A 251 6.87 -44.07 -4.21
N TYR A 252 6.69 -42.78 -4.52
CA TYR A 252 6.22 -41.77 -3.57
C TYR A 252 4.74 -41.46 -3.75
N LYS A 253 4.00 -41.42 -2.63
CA LYS A 253 2.60 -41.01 -2.61
C LYS A 253 2.32 -40.02 -1.48
N LEU A 254 1.88 -38.83 -1.83
CA LEU A 254 1.33 -37.84 -0.90
C LEU A 254 -0.15 -38.17 -0.63
N ASN A 255 -0.51 -38.18 0.64
CA ASN A 255 -1.86 -38.44 1.15
C ASN A 255 -2.53 -39.67 0.47
N GLY A 256 -1.72 -40.71 0.19
CA GLY A 256 -2.14 -42.01 -0.32
C GLY A 256 -2.39 -42.13 -1.82
N SER A 257 -2.49 -41.02 -2.57
CA SER A 257 -2.91 -41.06 -3.98
C SER A 257 -2.10 -40.20 -4.94
N VAL A 258 -1.48 -39.11 -4.47
CA VAL A 258 -0.86 -38.11 -5.34
C VAL A 258 0.62 -38.42 -5.52
N THR A 259 1.08 -38.54 -6.76
CA THR A 259 2.51 -38.75 -7.09
C THR A 259 3.20 -37.41 -7.36
N PRO A 260 4.51 -37.28 -7.06
CA PRO A 260 5.26 -36.08 -7.38
C PRO A 260 5.43 -35.90 -8.90
N VAL A 261 5.49 -34.65 -9.35
CA VAL A 261 5.79 -34.28 -10.75
C VAL A 261 7.28 -34.29 -11.04
N SER A 262 8.13 -34.07 -10.03
CA SER A 262 9.57 -34.26 -10.13
C SER A 262 10.16 -34.76 -8.83
N VAL A 263 11.27 -35.48 -8.97
CA VAL A 263 12.07 -35.99 -7.87
C VAL A 263 13.50 -35.52 -8.07
N GLU A 264 14.09 -34.95 -7.04
CA GLU A 264 15.48 -34.53 -7.01
C GLU A 264 16.24 -35.37 -5.98
N TRP A 265 17.32 -35.99 -6.44
CA TRP A 265 18.29 -36.71 -5.63
C TRP A 265 19.69 -36.40 -6.16
N GLN A 266 20.68 -36.33 -5.28
CA GLN A 266 22.07 -36.02 -5.66
C GLN A 266 23.05 -36.94 -4.95
N ALA A 267 24.06 -37.44 -5.68
CA ALA A 267 25.10 -38.30 -5.14
C ALA A 267 25.94 -37.65 -4.01
N SER A 268 25.98 -36.32 -3.95
CA SER A 268 26.62 -35.56 -2.86
C SER A 268 25.82 -35.57 -1.56
N GLN A 269 24.52 -35.87 -1.61
CA GLN A 269 23.62 -35.96 -0.46
C GLN A 269 22.68 -37.16 -0.62
N PRO A 270 23.22 -38.39 -0.64
CA PRO A 270 22.48 -39.56 -1.11
C PRO A 270 21.39 -40.05 -0.13
N THR A 271 21.28 -39.43 1.04
CA THR A 271 20.23 -39.68 2.05
C THR A 271 19.02 -38.75 1.91
N LEU A 272 19.08 -37.75 1.04
CA LEU A 272 18.03 -36.75 0.87
C LEU A 272 17.32 -36.91 -0.47
N VAL A 273 15.99 -36.83 -0.44
CA VAL A 273 15.16 -36.78 -1.65
C VAL A 273 14.21 -35.59 -1.53
N ARG A 274 14.17 -34.75 -2.56
CA ARG A 274 13.19 -33.66 -2.64
C ARG A 274 12.13 -33.99 -3.68
N LEU A 275 10.87 -33.89 -3.27
CA LEU A 275 9.71 -34.18 -4.09
C LEU A 275 8.96 -32.87 -4.38
N GLN A 276 8.61 -32.65 -5.64
CA GLN A 276 7.75 -31.55 -6.07
C GLN A 276 6.39 -32.10 -6.53
N PHE A 277 5.30 -31.46 -6.13
CA PHE A 277 3.94 -31.81 -6.52
C PHE A 277 3.29 -30.72 -7.39
N GLU A 278 2.22 -31.08 -8.10
CA GLU A 278 1.45 -30.12 -8.91
C GLU A 278 0.50 -29.28 -8.04
N GLN A 279 -0.10 -29.90 -7.04
CA GLN A 279 -1.02 -29.28 -6.09
C GLN A 279 -0.32 -28.79 -4.82
N ASP A 280 -0.88 -27.72 -4.22
CA ASP A 280 -0.48 -27.26 -2.89
C ASP A 280 -0.79 -28.34 -1.84
N PHE A 281 0.05 -28.40 -0.80
CA PHE A 281 -0.21 -29.23 0.37
C PHE A 281 -1.44 -28.75 1.13
N GLU A 282 -2.14 -29.69 1.76
CA GLU A 282 -3.25 -29.33 2.64
C GLU A 282 -2.70 -28.61 3.88
N THR A 283 -3.38 -27.54 4.31
CA THR A 283 -3.02 -26.87 5.57
C THR A 283 -3.27 -27.81 6.74
N GLY A 284 -2.24 -28.05 7.54
CA GLY A 284 -2.23 -29.02 8.64
C GLY A 284 -1.31 -30.20 8.35
N THR A 285 -1.71 -31.40 8.79
CA THR A 285 -0.89 -32.61 8.70
C THR A 285 -1.09 -33.31 7.36
N ASN A 286 0.00 -33.55 6.65
CA ASN A 286 0.09 -34.36 5.43
C ASN A 286 0.91 -35.61 5.71
N GLN A 287 0.75 -36.64 4.87
CA GLN A 287 1.50 -37.90 4.96
C GLN A 287 2.17 -38.21 3.64
N ILE A 288 3.44 -38.60 3.69
CA ILE A 288 4.17 -39.18 2.55
C ILE A 288 4.36 -40.67 2.79
N GLN A 289 4.13 -41.47 1.74
CA GLN A 289 4.36 -42.91 1.71
C GLN A 289 5.45 -43.21 0.68
N VAL A 290 6.33 -44.16 1.01
CA VAL A 290 7.37 -44.69 0.13
C VAL A 290 7.13 -46.18 -0.03
N ALA A 291 6.72 -46.60 -1.22
CA ALA A 291 6.32 -47.98 -1.51
C ALA A 291 7.51 -48.94 -1.40
N ARG A 292 8.64 -48.55 -1.98
CA ARG A 292 9.89 -49.34 -1.98
C ARG A 292 11.11 -48.44 -2.16
N VAL A 293 12.17 -48.71 -1.42
CA VAL A 293 13.49 -48.11 -1.65
C VAL A 293 14.58 -49.11 -1.28
N ALA A 294 15.64 -49.17 -2.06
CA ALA A 294 16.85 -49.92 -1.76
C ALA A 294 18.07 -49.00 -1.56
N ASP A 295 19.05 -49.47 -0.80
CA ASP A 295 20.39 -48.89 -0.75
C ASP A 295 21.25 -49.33 -1.96
N ALA A 296 22.50 -48.87 -2.01
CA ALA A 296 23.43 -49.26 -3.07
C ALA A 296 23.84 -50.75 -3.02
N ASP A 297 23.61 -51.43 -1.89
CA ASP A 297 23.98 -52.82 -1.63
C ASP A 297 22.83 -53.81 -1.87
N GLY A 298 21.66 -53.30 -2.26
CA GLY A 298 20.45 -54.04 -2.62
C GLY A 298 19.54 -54.36 -1.44
N ASN A 299 19.84 -53.89 -0.24
CA ASN A 299 18.98 -54.05 0.92
C ASN A 299 17.75 -53.16 0.74
N THR A 300 16.56 -53.75 0.82
CA THR A 300 15.31 -53.07 0.45
C THR A 300 14.40 -52.87 1.66
N ALA A 301 13.85 -51.66 1.82
CA ALA A 301 12.71 -51.37 2.65
C ALA A 301 11.43 -51.13 1.83
N THR A 302 10.27 -51.44 2.41
CA THR A 302 8.95 -51.27 1.77
C THR A 302 7.94 -50.65 2.71
N ASN A 303 6.95 -49.95 2.17
CA ASN A 303 5.81 -49.36 2.89
C ASN A 303 6.24 -48.41 4.04
N LEU A 304 7.25 -47.57 3.78
CA LEU A 304 7.66 -46.54 4.73
C LEU A 304 6.66 -45.39 4.70
N SER A 305 6.49 -44.69 5.82
CA SER A 305 5.65 -43.49 5.86
C SER A 305 6.15 -42.49 6.88
N ALA A 306 5.97 -41.20 6.60
CA ALA A 306 6.20 -40.11 7.53
C ALA A 306 5.10 -39.05 7.39
N SER A 307 4.84 -38.32 8.46
CA SER A 307 3.92 -37.17 8.43
C SER A 307 4.69 -35.87 8.51
N PHE A 308 4.17 -34.83 7.87
CA PHE A 308 4.72 -33.48 7.91
C PHE A 308 3.60 -32.45 7.98
N SER A 309 3.85 -31.30 8.61
CA SER A 309 2.88 -30.22 8.67
C SER A 309 3.17 -29.15 7.63
N TYR A 310 2.11 -28.58 7.05
CA TYR A 310 2.20 -27.44 6.16
C TYR A 310 1.24 -26.33 6.61
N ALA A 311 1.70 -25.09 6.60
CA ALA A 311 0.86 -23.92 6.82
C ALA A 311 1.31 -22.82 5.85
N PRO A 312 0.42 -22.32 4.96
CA PRO A 312 0.77 -21.21 4.09
C PRO A 312 0.97 -19.94 4.91
N ILE A 313 1.93 -19.11 4.49
CA ILE A 313 2.17 -17.79 5.08
C ILE A 313 1.25 -16.77 4.41
N ALA A 314 0.36 -16.17 5.20
CA ALA A 314 -0.51 -15.09 4.72
C ALA A 314 0.29 -13.81 4.43
N GLN A 315 -0.09 -13.14 3.34
CA GLN A 315 0.41 -11.83 2.93
C GLN A 315 -0.61 -10.73 3.28
N ALA A 316 -0.15 -9.48 3.27
CA ALA A 316 -1.03 -8.34 3.49
C ALA A 316 -2.19 -8.31 2.47
N GLY A 317 -3.42 -8.25 2.97
CA GLY A 317 -4.65 -8.28 2.18
C GLY A 317 -5.13 -9.67 1.73
N ASP A 318 -4.45 -10.76 2.10
CA ASP A 318 -4.96 -12.13 1.87
C ASP A 318 -6.23 -12.38 2.71
N VAL A 319 -6.23 -11.91 3.96
CA VAL A 319 -7.39 -11.85 4.84
C VAL A 319 -7.72 -10.38 5.08
N ARG A 320 -8.99 -10.00 4.95
CA ARG A 320 -9.47 -8.62 5.09
C ARG A 320 -10.44 -8.51 6.24
N ILE A 321 -10.41 -7.39 6.95
CA ILE A 321 -11.49 -7.00 7.85
C ILE A 321 -12.62 -6.46 6.98
N THR A 322 -13.81 -7.05 7.07
CA THR A 322 -14.95 -6.72 6.21
C THR A 322 -16.08 -6.00 6.94
N GLU A 323 -16.24 -6.25 8.23
CA GLU A 323 -17.31 -5.65 9.02
C GLU A 323 -16.81 -5.34 10.44
N ILE A 324 -17.23 -4.20 10.99
CA ILE A 324 -16.87 -3.73 12.34
C ILE A 324 -18.14 -3.25 13.01
N TYR A 325 -18.46 -3.79 14.20
CA TYR A 325 -19.65 -3.44 14.96
C TYR A 325 -19.27 -2.92 16.35
N PRO A 326 -18.95 -1.62 16.46
CA PRO A 326 -18.46 -1.03 17.70
C PRO A 326 -19.59 -0.59 18.64
N ASP A 327 -20.65 0.00 18.09
CA ASP A 327 -21.72 0.62 18.88
C ASP A 327 -23.06 -0.09 18.65
N PHE A 328 -23.55 -0.75 19.70
CA PHE A 328 -24.83 -1.46 19.70
C PHE A 328 -25.97 -0.68 20.41
N ASN A 329 -25.77 0.59 20.79
CA ASN A 329 -26.74 1.41 21.52
C ASN A 329 -27.06 2.74 20.80
N PRO A 330 -28.29 2.97 20.30
CA PRO A 330 -29.48 2.17 20.53
C PRO A 330 -29.44 0.88 19.71
N ARG A 331 -30.06 -0.16 20.26
CA ARG A 331 -30.06 -1.47 19.63
C ARG A 331 -30.98 -1.50 18.40
N GLN A 332 -30.49 -2.10 17.31
CA GLN A 332 -31.30 -2.55 16.17
C GLN A 332 -31.71 -4.02 16.39
N ASP A 333 -31.35 -4.96 15.50
CA ASP A 333 -31.66 -6.38 15.65
C ASP A 333 -30.43 -7.24 15.99
N LEU A 334 -29.22 -6.75 15.70
CA LEU A 334 -27.98 -7.43 16.07
C LEU A 334 -27.84 -7.64 17.60
N PRO A 335 -27.04 -8.65 18.03
CA PRO A 335 -26.73 -8.85 19.43
C PRO A 335 -26.05 -7.64 20.07
N ALA A 336 -26.28 -7.42 21.38
CA ALA A 336 -25.62 -6.36 22.14
C ALA A 336 -24.20 -6.78 22.57
N ALA A 337 -23.36 -7.08 21.58
CA ALA A 337 -21.96 -7.45 21.74
C ALA A 337 -21.16 -6.89 20.56
N GLU A 338 -19.88 -6.64 20.76
CA GLU A 338 -18.99 -6.16 19.70
C GLU A 338 -18.46 -7.32 18.86
N TYR A 339 -18.21 -7.06 17.58
CA TYR A 339 -17.47 -7.99 16.74
C TYR A 339 -16.71 -7.29 15.61
N ILE A 340 -15.72 -8.01 15.09
CA ILE A 340 -15.15 -7.77 13.77
C ILE A 340 -15.36 -9.00 12.90
N GLU A 341 -15.44 -8.82 11.60
CA GLU A 341 -15.52 -9.91 10.64
C GLU A 341 -14.26 -9.99 9.78
N LEU A 342 -13.78 -11.21 9.57
CA LEU A 342 -12.65 -11.50 8.69
C LEU A 342 -13.12 -12.28 7.46
N TYR A 343 -12.63 -11.89 6.29
CA TYR A 343 -12.84 -12.58 5.02
C TYR A 343 -11.51 -13.03 4.41
N ASN A 344 -11.40 -14.30 4.04
CA ASN A 344 -10.25 -14.78 3.28
C ASN A 344 -10.48 -14.62 1.78
N ARG A 345 -9.78 -13.63 1.20
CA ARG A 345 -9.83 -13.29 -0.22
C ARG A 345 -8.88 -14.16 -1.06
N SER A 346 -7.94 -14.86 -0.44
CA SER A 346 -6.97 -15.71 -1.13
C SER A 346 -7.56 -17.07 -1.53
N ASP A 347 -6.80 -17.81 -2.33
CA ASP A 347 -7.04 -19.22 -2.69
C ASP A 347 -6.45 -20.23 -1.69
N LYS A 348 -5.87 -19.76 -0.57
CA LYS A 348 -5.20 -20.58 0.44
C LYS A 348 -6.07 -20.77 1.69
N THR A 349 -5.93 -21.89 2.39
CA THR A 349 -6.53 -22.07 3.72
C THR A 349 -5.55 -21.62 4.80
N PHE A 350 -5.91 -20.65 5.62
CA PHE A 350 -5.06 -20.20 6.73
C PHE A 350 -5.51 -20.81 8.05
N ASN A 351 -4.55 -21.34 8.82
CA ASN A 351 -4.78 -21.63 10.22
C ASN A 351 -4.52 -20.35 11.03
N LEU A 352 -5.56 -19.84 11.68
CA LEU A 352 -5.49 -18.61 12.49
C LEU A 352 -4.81 -18.83 13.85
N GLN A 353 -4.42 -20.06 14.20
CA GLN A 353 -3.72 -20.33 15.46
C GLN A 353 -2.50 -19.40 15.64
N GLY A 354 -2.50 -18.62 16.72
CA GLY A 354 -1.39 -17.71 17.03
C GLY A 354 -1.43 -16.37 16.28
N TRP A 355 -2.38 -16.16 15.36
CA TRP A 355 -2.65 -14.83 14.81
C TRP A 355 -3.11 -13.90 15.92
N GLN A 356 -3.03 -12.60 15.69
CA GLN A 356 -3.35 -11.60 16.71
C GLN A 356 -4.29 -10.51 16.19
N TYR A 357 -5.16 -10.02 17.06
CA TYR A 357 -5.99 -8.84 16.86
C TYR A 357 -5.67 -7.81 17.95
N SER A 358 -5.53 -6.53 17.59
CA SER A 358 -5.45 -5.42 18.54
C SER A 358 -6.29 -4.22 18.13
N ASP A 359 -6.61 -3.41 19.14
CA ASP A 359 -7.19 -2.08 19.04
C ASP A 359 -6.12 -0.97 19.16
N ALA A 360 -6.53 0.30 19.25
CA ALA A 360 -5.62 1.43 19.44
C ALA A 360 -4.84 1.41 20.78
N THR A 361 -5.20 0.55 21.74
CA THR A 361 -4.46 0.38 23.01
C THR A 361 -3.23 -0.53 22.88
N ALA A 362 -3.07 -1.18 21.72
CA ALA A 362 -2.01 -2.15 21.41
C ALA A 362 -2.04 -3.44 22.27
N SER A 363 -3.13 -3.70 22.99
CA SER A 363 -3.36 -5.00 23.64
C SER A 363 -3.73 -6.05 22.59
N ARG A 364 -3.00 -7.18 22.55
CA ARG A 364 -3.16 -8.20 21.52
C ARG A 364 -3.91 -9.43 22.03
N ALA A 365 -5.09 -9.68 21.48
CA ALA A 365 -5.75 -10.97 21.58
C ALA A 365 -5.09 -11.99 20.65
N THR A 366 -4.98 -13.23 21.09
CA THR A 366 -4.46 -14.33 20.25
C THR A 366 -5.59 -15.25 19.80
N PHE A 367 -5.63 -15.54 18.51
CA PHE A 367 -6.60 -16.43 17.91
C PHE A 367 -6.34 -17.91 18.30
N PRO A 368 -7.40 -18.68 18.60
CA PRO A 368 -7.30 -20.13 18.70
C PRO A 368 -7.10 -20.77 17.31
N GLY A 369 -6.93 -22.10 17.27
CA GLY A 369 -6.90 -22.83 16.01
C GLY A 369 -8.22 -22.75 15.26
N TYR A 370 -8.20 -22.19 14.05
CA TYR A 370 -9.34 -22.11 13.15
C TYR A 370 -8.86 -22.12 11.71
N LEU A 371 -9.45 -22.97 10.87
CA LEU A 371 -9.10 -23.06 9.45
C LEU A 371 -10.01 -22.15 8.63
N LEU A 372 -9.51 -20.96 8.31
CA LEU A 372 -10.19 -20.01 7.46
C LEU A 372 -9.96 -20.38 5.99
N ARG A 373 -10.98 -20.99 5.37
CA ARG A 373 -10.94 -21.48 3.98
C ARG A 373 -11.02 -20.33 2.96
N PRO A 374 -10.57 -20.55 1.71
CA PRO A 374 -10.76 -19.60 0.61
C PRO A 374 -12.21 -19.14 0.49
N GLY A 375 -12.42 -17.82 0.39
CA GLY A 375 -13.75 -17.21 0.23
C GLY A 375 -14.66 -17.32 1.45
N ALA A 376 -14.16 -17.78 2.60
CA ALA A 376 -14.96 -17.89 3.82
C ALA A 376 -14.90 -16.62 4.67
N TYR A 377 -16.01 -16.32 5.33
CA TYR A 377 -16.14 -15.31 6.38
C TYR A 377 -16.06 -15.96 7.77
N VAL A 378 -15.57 -15.21 8.76
CA VAL A 378 -15.60 -15.62 10.17
C VAL A 378 -15.84 -14.40 11.06
N ILE A 379 -16.80 -14.54 11.98
CA ILE A 379 -17.12 -13.54 12.99
C ILE A 379 -16.14 -13.71 14.15
N VAL A 380 -15.59 -12.60 14.65
CA VAL A 380 -14.64 -12.59 15.76
C VAL A 380 -15.18 -11.69 16.86
N CYS A 381 -15.41 -12.24 18.04
CA CYS A 381 -15.97 -11.54 19.20
C CYS A 381 -15.31 -12.01 20.50
N ALA A 382 -15.73 -11.49 21.65
CA ALA A 382 -15.33 -12.05 22.93
C ALA A 382 -15.79 -13.51 23.08
N ALA A 383 -14.99 -14.35 23.73
CA ALA A 383 -15.30 -15.77 23.91
C ALA A 383 -16.65 -16.02 24.59
N ALA A 384 -17.04 -15.14 25.51
CA ALA A 384 -18.33 -15.18 26.21
C ALA A 384 -19.54 -14.95 25.29
N ASP A 385 -19.35 -14.22 24.18
CA ASP A 385 -20.42 -13.77 23.29
C ASP A 385 -20.60 -14.68 22.06
N THR A 386 -19.76 -15.71 21.90
CA THR A 386 -19.81 -16.63 20.76
C THR A 386 -21.18 -17.29 20.56
N ALA A 387 -21.91 -17.55 21.64
CA ALA A 387 -23.26 -18.11 21.57
C ALA A 387 -24.27 -17.17 20.88
N LEU A 388 -24.05 -15.85 20.94
CA LEU A 388 -24.92 -14.83 20.33
C LEU A 388 -24.77 -14.79 18.80
N TYR A 389 -23.56 -15.05 18.29
CA TYR A 389 -23.27 -14.96 16.84
C TYR A 389 -23.37 -16.27 16.08
N LYS A 390 -23.53 -17.39 16.79
CA LYS A 390 -23.53 -18.74 16.19
C LYS A 390 -24.65 -18.95 15.16
N GLU A 391 -25.77 -18.24 15.28
CA GLU A 391 -26.88 -18.32 14.33
C GLU A 391 -26.61 -17.56 13.01
N TYR A 392 -25.67 -16.61 13.01
CA TYR A 392 -25.32 -15.78 11.86
C TYR A 392 -24.25 -16.43 10.98
N GLY A 393 -23.29 -17.14 11.57
CA GLY A 393 -22.24 -17.83 10.82
C GLY A 393 -21.14 -18.45 11.69
N PRO A 394 -20.02 -18.88 11.06
CA PRO A 394 -18.83 -19.34 11.77
C PRO A 394 -18.30 -18.24 12.70
N VAL A 395 -18.04 -18.60 13.95
CA VAL A 395 -17.61 -17.65 15.00
C VAL A 395 -16.35 -18.14 15.70
N VAL A 396 -15.42 -17.23 15.95
CA VAL A 396 -14.21 -17.42 16.74
C VAL A 396 -14.25 -16.49 17.94
N GLY A 397 -14.25 -17.08 19.14
CA GLY A 397 -14.20 -16.33 20.39
C GLY A 397 -12.76 -16.08 20.85
N LEU A 398 -12.43 -14.83 21.14
CA LEU A 398 -11.14 -14.46 21.72
C LEU A 398 -11.24 -14.37 23.25
N PRO A 399 -10.32 -14.98 24.02
CA PRO A 399 -10.35 -14.91 25.49
C PRO A 399 -10.27 -13.48 26.05
N THR A 400 -9.57 -12.59 25.37
CA THR A 400 -9.37 -11.18 25.74
C THR A 400 -9.61 -10.31 24.52
N PHE A 401 -10.87 -10.12 24.10
CA PHE A 401 -11.22 -9.28 22.95
C PHE A 401 -11.01 -7.79 23.29
N PRO A 402 -10.12 -7.05 22.60
CA PRO A 402 -10.00 -5.60 22.69
C PRO A 402 -11.31 -4.92 22.31
N SER A 403 -11.82 -4.06 23.19
CA SER A 403 -13.07 -3.35 23.00
C SER A 403 -12.94 -2.32 21.89
N LEU A 404 -13.98 -2.15 21.08
CA LEU A 404 -14.04 -1.18 20.00
C LEU A 404 -14.66 0.14 20.46
N ASN A 405 -13.98 1.27 20.27
CA ASN A 405 -14.53 2.58 20.64
C ASN A 405 -15.58 3.12 19.64
N ASP A 406 -16.74 3.58 20.14
CA ASP A 406 -17.87 4.07 19.31
C ASP A 406 -17.49 5.22 18.36
N THR A 407 -16.69 6.18 18.84
CA THR A 407 -16.32 7.37 18.06
C THR A 407 -15.24 7.13 17.00
N GLY A 408 -14.51 6.02 17.12
CA GLY A 408 -13.41 5.63 16.24
C GLY A 408 -12.32 4.85 16.97
N ASP A 409 -11.72 3.88 16.28
CA ASP A 409 -10.66 3.02 16.80
C ASP A 409 -9.76 2.48 15.67
N ASP A 410 -8.69 1.81 16.05
CA ASP A 410 -7.86 0.97 15.19
C ASP A 410 -8.31 -0.49 15.29
N VAL A 411 -8.29 -1.20 14.17
CA VAL A 411 -8.51 -2.65 14.08
C VAL A 411 -7.35 -3.22 13.29
N GLU A 412 -6.42 -3.87 13.99
CA GLU A 412 -5.20 -4.42 13.42
C GLU A 412 -5.21 -5.95 13.46
N LEU A 413 -4.97 -6.59 12.32
CA LEU A 413 -4.86 -8.05 12.21
C LEU A 413 -3.42 -8.44 11.89
N PHE A 414 -2.83 -9.32 12.69
CA PHE A 414 -1.48 -9.85 12.50
C PHE A 414 -1.49 -11.36 12.28
N ASN A 415 -0.59 -11.86 11.44
CA ASN A 415 -0.32 -13.29 11.37
C ASN A 415 0.49 -13.78 12.59
N ALA A 416 0.70 -15.09 12.69
CA ALA A 416 1.44 -15.72 13.79
C ALA A 416 2.91 -15.27 13.90
N ASN A 417 3.48 -14.66 12.86
CA ASN A 417 4.84 -14.09 12.88
C ASN A 417 4.86 -12.60 13.26
N GLY A 418 3.71 -12.01 13.57
CA GLY A 418 3.57 -10.60 13.94
C GLY A 418 3.57 -9.63 12.76
N GLN A 419 3.37 -10.09 11.52
CA GLN A 419 3.24 -9.22 10.35
C GLN A 419 1.78 -8.78 10.19
N ILE A 420 1.55 -7.49 9.88
CA ILE A 420 0.22 -6.96 9.61
C ILE A 420 -0.35 -7.58 8.34
N ILE A 421 -1.52 -8.17 8.46
CA ILE A 421 -2.31 -8.73 7.36
C ILE A 421 -3.35 -7.71 6.89
N ASP A 422 -4.05 -7.05 7.82
CA ASP A 422 -4.94 -5.95 7.50
C ASP A 422 -5.02 -4.91 8.62
N PHE A 423 -5.46 -3.70 8.26
CA PHE A 423 -5.56 -2.57 9.18
C PHE A 423 -6.68 -1.60 8.77
N VAL A 424 -7.56 -1.28 9.73
CA VAL A 424 -8.64 -0.31 9.56
C VAL A 424 -8.60 0.68 10.72
N ARG A 425 -8.60 1.98 10.42
CA ARG A 425 -8.78 3.06 11.41
C ARG A 425 -10.10 3.77 11.14
N TYR A 426 -11.17 3.39 11.82
CA TYR A 426 -12.50 3.94 11.54
C TYR A 426 -12.83 5.16 12.42
N THR A 427 -13.83 5.94 12.01
CA THR A 427 -14.44 6.99 12.84
C THR A 427 -15.96 7.00 12.63
N ALA A 428 -16.71 7.61 13.55
CA ALA A 428 -18.18 7.73 13.42
C ALA A 428 -18.63 8.45 12.13
N ASN A 429 -17.77 9.25 11.48
CA ASN A 429 -18.10 9.88 10.20
C ASN A 429 -18.15 8.87 9.04
N TRP A 430 -17.55 7.69 9.20
CA TRP A 430 -17.52 6.66 8.15
C TRP A 430 -18.89 6.05 7.91
N TYR A 431 -19.84 6.14 8.85
CA TYR A 431 -21.21 5.67 8.64
C TYR A 431 -21.89 6.38 7.46
N ARG A 432 -21.52 7.64 7.18
CA ARG A 432 -22.14 8.52 6.15
C ARG A 432 -23.66 8.67 6.31
N ASP A 433 -24.14 8.50 7.53
CA ASP A 433 -25.55 8.58 7.88
C ASP A 433 -25.66 9.12 9.32
N ASN A 434 -26.44 10.19 9.50
CA ASN A 434 -26.55 10.88 10.79
C ASN A 434 -27.37 10.10 11.82
N THR A 435 -28.17 9.11 11.41
CA THR A 435 -28.95 8.26 12.29
C THR A 435 -28.19 6.99 12.63
N LYS A 436 -27.57 6.33 11.64
CA LYS A 436 -26.88 5.06 11.86
C LYS A 436 -25.60 5.18 12.69
N LYS A 437 -24.95 6.35 12.66
CA LYS A 437 -23.76 6.62 13.46
C LYS A 437 -24.03 6.69 14.97
N GLU A 438 -25.29 6.78 15.38
CA GLU A 438 -25.69 6.91 16.79
C GLU A 438 -25.82 5.54 17.48
N GLY A 439 -25.60 4.43 16.76
CA GLY A 439 -25.55 3.06 17.30
C GLY A 439 -26.51 2.07 16.63
N GLY A 440 -26.24 0.78 16.81
CA GLY A 440 -27.07 -0.33 16.31
C GLY A 440 -26.73 -0.82 14.90
N TRP A 441 -25.80 -0.17 14.21
CA TRP A 441 -25.37 -0.51 12.85
C TRP A 441 -23.88 -0.82 12.78
N SER A 442 -23.47 -1.73 11.91
CA SER A 442 -22.06 -1.99 11.61
C SER A 442 -21.53 -1.07 10.51
N LEU A 443 -20.22 -0.89 10.50
CA LEU A 443 -19.47 -0.40 9.33
C LEU A 443 -19.08 -1.59 8.47
N GLU A 444 -19.39 -1.52 7.18
CA GLU A 444 -19.11 -2.56 6.20
C GLU A 444 -18.17 -2.04 5.10
N LEU A 445 -17.22 -2.88 4.70
CA LEU A 445 -16.34 -2.67 3.55
C LEU A 445 -17.13 -2.82 2.25
N ILE A 446 -16.98 -1.85 1.34
CA ILE A 446 -17.71 -1.77 0.06
C ILE A 446 -17.15 -2.74 -0.99
N ASP A 447 -15.82 -2.86 -1.09
CA ASP A 447 -15.19 -3.77 -2.04
C ASP A 447 -13.99 -4.47 -1.41
N VAL A 448 -14.11 -5.80 -1.29
CA VAL A 448 -13.06 -6.68 -0.78
C VAL A 448 -11.82 -6.71 -1.68
N ASN A 449 -11.95 -6.35 -2.96
CA ASN A 449 -10.85 -6.35 -3.93
C ASN A 449 -10.15 -4.99 -4.06
N SER A 450 -10.71 -3.93 -3.50
CA SER A 450 -10.16 -2.58 -3.58
C SER A 450 -8.77 -2.47 -2.97
N SER A 451 -7.87 -1.78 -3.69
CA SER A 451 -6.53 -1.45 -3.20
C SER A 451 -6.54 -0.25 -2.25
N CYS A 452 -7.57 0.58 -2.29
CA CYS A 452 -7.71 1.70 -1.38
C CYS A 452 -8.07 1.24 0.04
N LYS A 453 -7.78 2.13 0.98
CA LYS A 453 -8.06 1.98 2.40
C LYS A 453 -8.71 3.24 2.92
N GLY A 454 -9.25 3.20 4.13
CA GLY A 454 -9.81 4.38 4.77
C GLY A 454 -11.29 4.62 4.45
N ALA A 455 -11.76 5.81 4.82
CA ALA A 455 -13.19 6.17 4.84
C ALA A 455 -13.91 5.95 3.51
N SER A 456 -13.22 6.09 2.38
CA SER A 456 -13.80 5.95 1.05
C SER A 456 -14.35 4.54 0.79
N GLN A 457 -13.79 3.53 1.44
CA GLN A 457 -14.13 2.11 1.25
C GLN A 457 -15.12 1.55 2.26
N TRP A 458 -15.57 2.37 3.22
CA TRP A 458 -16.45 1.94 4.29
C TRP A 458 -17.69 2.81 4.37
N ARG A 459 -18.81 2.22 4.77
CA ARG A 459 -20.05 2.91 5.10
C ARG A 459 -20.93 2.08 6.04
N ALA A 460 -21.97 2.68 6.58
CA ALA A 460 -22.94 1.95 7.40
C ALA A 460 -23.61 0.82 6.61
N SER A 461 -23.87 -0.31 7.27
CA SER A 461 -24.68 -1.40 6.71
C SER A 461 -26.02 -0.89 6.17
N GLU A 462 -26.47 -1.46 5.06
CA GLU A 462 -27.81 -1.28 4.49
C GLU A 462 -28.77 -2.41 4.86
N ASN A 463 -28.29 -3.46 5.54
CA ASN A 463 -29.14 -4.55 6.03
C ASN A 463 -30.10 -4.03 7.12
N PRO A 464 -31.43 -4.24 6.99
CA PRO A 464 -32.40 -3.83 8.01
C PRO A 464 -32.14 -4.32 9.44
N GLN A 465 -31.36 -5.40 9.61
CA GLN A 465 -30.99 -5.95 10.91
C GLN A 465 -29.87 -5.18 11.62
N GLY A 466 -29.17 -4.31 10.89
CA GLY A 466 -28.04 -3.51 11.40
C GLY A 466 -26.67 -3.94 10.89
N GLY A 467 -26.53 -5.14 10.32
CA GLY A 467 -25.27 -5.65 9.76
C GLY A 467 -25.44 -7.01 9.07
N THR A 468 -24.33 -7.59 8.62
CA THR A 468 -24.26 -8.84 7.85
C THR A 468 -23.25 -9.87 8.41
N PRO A 469 -23.17 -10.10 9.72
CA PRO A 469 -22.17 -10.99 10.28
C PRO A 469 -22.28 -12.41 9.68
N GLY A 470 -21.14 -12.94 9.24
CA GLY A 470 -20.99 -14.24 8.59
C GLY A 470 -21.42 -14.28 7.12
N GLN A 471 -21.79 -13.16 6.51
CA GLN A 471 -22.33 -13.06 5.15
C GLN A 471 -21.58 -12.01 4.32
N THR A 472 -21.90 -11.95 3.02
CA THR A 472 -21.42 -10.85 2.18
C THR A 472 -22.05 -9.53 2.64
N ASN A 473 -21.22 -8.49 2.79
CA ASN A 473 -21.65 -7.15 3.18
C ASN A 473 -22.81 -6.64 2.31
N SER A 474 -23.79 -6.02 2.96
CA SER A 474 -24.97 -5.45 2.29
C SER A 474 -24.62 -4.31 1.33
N VAL A 475 -23.53 -3.61 1.60
CA VAL A 475 -23.00 -2.52 0.75
C VAL A 475 -22.00 -3.01 -0.29
N GLN A 476 -21.75 -4.33 -0.37
CA GLN A 476 -20.75 -4.87 -1.28
C GLN A 476 -21.16 -4.63 -2.73
N GLN A 477 -20.37 -3.83 -3.44
CA GLN A 477 -20.60 -3.50 -4.83
C GLN A 477 -19.27 -3.49 -5.57
N ALA A 478 -19.18 -4.24 -6.67
CA ALA A 478 -18.05 -4.10 -7.58
C ALA A 478 -18.15 -2.72 -8.25
N ASP A 479 -17.18 -1.85 -7.97
CA ASP A 479 -17.09 -0.57 -8.64
C ASP A 479 -16.54 -0.78 -10.06
N GLN A 480 -17.31 -0.35 -11.05
CA GLN A 480 -16.99 -0.44 -12.48
C GLN A 480 -16.91 0.93 -13.15
N ALA A 481 -17.18 2.01 -12.40
CA ALA A 481 -17.08 3.36 -12.91
C ALA A 481 -15.63 3.82 -12.79
N ALA A 482 -15.14 4.56 -13.78
CA ALA A 482 -13.81 5.16 -13.72
C ALA A 482 -13.90 6.60 -13.21
N PRO A 483 -12.82 7.14 -12.61
CA PRO A 483 -12.87 8.47 -12.02
C PRO A 483 -13.05 9.54 -13.10
N VAL A 484 -13.95 10.47 -12.84
CA VAL A 484 -14.33 11.59 -13.72
C VAL A 484 -13.89 12.90 -13.11
N LEU A 485 -13.08 13.65 -13.85
CA LEU A 485 -12.64 15.01 -13.55
C LEU A 485 -13.85 15.94 -13.64
N GLN A 486 -14.27 16.44 -12.49
CA GLN A 486 -15.41 17.35 -12.37
C GLN A 486 -14.99 18.81 -12.49
N ALA A 487 -13.85 19.17 -11.89
CA ALA A 487 -13.39 20.55 -11.81
C ALA A 487 -11.87 20.68 -11.82
N VAL A 488 -11.40 21.80 -12.35
CA VAL A 488 -10.02 22.28 -12.24
C VAL A 488 -10.03 23.74 -11.82
N ALA A 489 -9.29 24.07 -10.76
CA ALA A 489 -9.16 25.43 -10.26
C ALA A 489 -7.68 25.84 -10.14
N ALA A 490 -7.34 27.06 -10.55
CA ALA A 490 -6.05 27.67 -10.24
C ALA A 490 -6.12 28.29 -8.84
N ILE A 491 -5.45 27.65 -7.88
CA ILE A 491 -5.45 28.08 -6.47
C ILE A 491 -4.23 28.94 -6.10
N ALA A 492 -3.19 28.93 -6.95
CA ALA A 492 -2.06 29.85 -6.88
C ALA A 492 -1.40 29.96 -8.28
N PRO A 493 -0.50 30.92 -8.53
CA PRO A 493 0.18 31.04 -9.82
C PRO A 493 0.89 29.76 -10.28
N THR A 494 1.37 28.93 -9.36
CA THR A 494 2.04 27.65 -9.66
C THR A 494 1.21 26.43 -9.24
N LYS A 495 -0.05 26.58 -8.82
CA LYS A 495 -0.84 25.47 -8.28
C LYS A 495 -2.22 25.34 -8.90
N LEU A 496 -2.56 24.10 -9.25
CA LEU A 496 -3.88 23.70 -9.72
C LEU A 496 -4.46 22.67 -8.75
N LEU A 497 -5.78 22.73 -8.52
CA LEU A 497 -6.54 21.73 -7.79
C LEU A 497 -7.51 21.06 -8.75
N LEU A 498 -7.42 19.75 -8.88
CA LEU A 498 -8.30 18.90 -9.67
C LEU A 498 -9.24 18.17 -8.71
N THR A 499 -10.54 18.14 -9.03
CA THR A 499 -11.56 17.44 -8.24
C THR A 499 -12.21 16.36 -9.10
N PHE A 500 -12.27 15.15 -8.56
CA PHE A 500 -12.90 13.97 -9.15
C PHE A 500 -14.19 13.60 -8.42
N ASN A 501 -15.09 12.89 -9.10
CA ASN A 501 -16.34 12.39 -8.53
C ASN A 501 -16.14 11.31 -7.45
N GLU A 502 -14.97 10.67 -7.41
CA GLU A 502 -14.65 9.54 -6.54
C GLU A 502 -13.16 9.50 -6.18
N ALA A 503 -12.80 8.60 -5.27
CA ALA A 503 -11.43 8.43 -4.81
C ALA A 503 -10.54 7.81 -5.90
N VAL A 504 -9.37 8.40 -6.13
CA VAL A 504 -8.37 7.89 -7.08
C VAL A 504 -7.36 6.99 -6.38
N ASP A 505 -6.73 6.07 -7.11
CA ASP A 505 -5.59 5.31 -6.60
C ASP A 505 -4.44 6.28 -6.28
N SER A 506 -4.26 6.56 -5.00
CA SER A 506 -3.29 7.57 -4.56
C SER A 506 -1.84 7.22 -4.84
N ALA A 507 -1.49 5.93 -4.99
CA ALA A 507 -0.15 5.51 -5.33
C ALA A 507 0.15 5.75 -6.82
N GLN A 508 -0.86 5.59 -7.69
CA GLN A 508 -0.72 5.86 -9.11
C GLN A 508 -0.88 7.36 -9.42
N ALA A 509 -1.86 8.02 -8.82
CA ALA A 509 -2.25 9.40 -9.11
C ALA A 509 -1.16 10.43 -8.78
N VAL A 510 -0.14 10.08 -7.98
CA VAL A 510 1.03 10.96 -7.76
C VAL A 510 2.01 10.99 -8.95
N ALA A 511 1.81 10.16 -9.97
CA ALA A 511 2.65 10.13 -11.16
C ALA A 511 2.43 11.38 -12.03
N VAL A 512 3.45 12.24 -12.09
CA VAL A 512 3.49 13.47 -12.90
C VAL A 512 3.12 13.22 -14.37
N SER A 513 3.48 12.07 -14.94
CA SER A 513 3.23 11.72 -16.35
C SER A 513 1.75 11.59 -16.73
N LEU A 514 0.85 11.47 -15.74
CA LEU A 514 -0.60 11.40 -15.99
C LEU A 514 -1.21 12.77 -16.29
N TYR A 515 -0.47 13.86 -16.06
CA TYR A 515 -0.98 15.22 -16.13
C TYR A 515 -0.16 16.05 -17.12
N THR A 516 -0.86 16.75 -18.02
CA THR A 516 -0.22 17.75 -18.89
C THR A 516 -0.99 19.06 -18.81
N VAL A 517 -0.25 20.16 -18.89
CA VAL A 517 -0.81 21.51 -18.90
C VAL A 517 -0.33 22.20 -20.17
N SER A 518 -1.25 22.86 -20.88
CA SER A 518 -0.94 23.52 -22.15
C SER A 518 0.07 24.67 -21.99
N ALA A 519 0.47 25.28 -23.12
CA ALA A 519 1.41 26.39 -23.17
C ALA A 519 2.81 26.09 -22.59
N GLY A 520 3.21 24.81 -22.61
CA GLY A 520 4.55 24.36 -22.19
C GLY A 520 4.77 24.34 -20.68
N LEU A 521 3.71 24.49 -19.87
CA LEU A 521 3.82 24.40 -18.42
C LEU A 521 4.10 22.96 -17.99
N THR A 522 5.20 22.77 -17.27
CA THR A 522 5.62 21.45 -16.80
C THR A 522 5.09 21.20 -15.39
N VAL A 523 4.49 20.03 -15.17
CA VAL A 523 4.09 19.57 -13.85
C VAL A 523 5.35 19.12 -13.09
N GLN A 524 5.60 19.73 -11.93
CA GLN A 524 6.76 19.44 -11.08
C GLN A 524 6.43 18.41 -9.99
N GLN A 525 5.24 18.52 -9.40
CA GLN A 525 4.81 17.67 -8.29
C GLN A 525 3.30 17.45 -8.35
N VAL A 526 2.87 16.27 -7.94
CA VAL A 526 1.46 15.92 -7.76
C VAL A 526 1.26 15.37 -6.35
N ARG A 527 0.16 15.77 -5.70
CA ARG A 527 -0.22 15.30 -4.38
C ARG A 527 -1.72 14.99 -4.37
N VAL A 528 -2.10 13.82 -3.87
CA VAL A 528 -3.50 13.48 -3.59
C VAL A 528 -3.85 13.95 -2.17
N LEU A 529 -4.98 14.62 -2.02
CA LEU A 529 -5.44 15.18 -0.74
C LEU A 529 -6.27 14.16 0.03
N LEU A 530 -6.02 14.11 1.35
CA LEU A 530 -6.73 13.28 2.32
C LEU A 530 -7.83 14.11 3.01
N PRO A 531 -8.87 13.46 3.58
CA PRO A 531 -9.08 12.00 3.64
C PRO A 531 -9.84 11.38 2.46
N GLU A 532 -10.48 12.18 1.59
CA GLU A 532 -11.40 11.67 0.56
C GLU A 532 -10.72 11.08 -0.67
N LEU A 533 -9.44 11.42 -0.91
CA LEU A 533 -8.65 10.96 -2.07
C LEU A 533 -9.26 11.28 -3.44
N ASN A 534 -10.23 12.19 -3.52
CA ASN A 534 -10.87 12.63 -4.77
C ASN A 534 -10.32 13.98 -5.26
N GLN A 535 -9.33 14.55 -4.58
CA GLN A 535 -8.70 15.81 -4.95
C GLN A 535 -7.21 15.63 -5.19
N VAL A 536 -6.72 16.23 -6.27
CA VAL A 536 -5.32 16.19 -6.69
C VAL A 536 -4.79 17.62 -6.82
N GLU A 537 -3.80 17.97 -6.00
CA GLU A 537 -3.05 19.22 -6.13
C GLU A 537 -1.85 19.00 -7.06
N ILE A 538 -1.74 19.83 -8.10
CA ILE A 538 -0.63 19.87 -9.04
C ILE A 538 0.19 21.12 -8.77
N THR A 539 1.50 20.97 -8.63
CA THR A 539 2.46 22.08 -8.60
C THR A 539 3.22 22.16 -9.92
N LEU A 540 3.28 23.34 -10.51
CA LEU A 540 3.92 23.64 -11.80
C LEU A 540 5.33 24.20 -11.59
N ALA A 541 6.23 23.90 -12.52
CA ALA A 541 7.61 24.37 -12.49
C ALA A 541 7.75 25.89 -12.73
N SER A 542 6.76 26.50 -13.39
CA SER A 542 6.70 27.93 -13.68
C SER A 542 5.29 28.46 -13.44
N ALA A 543 5.19 29.73 -13.07
CA ALA A 543 3.90 30.37 -12.84
C ALA A 543 3.07 30.46 -14.13
N MET A 544 1.78 30.18 -14.01
CA MET A 544 0.75 30.60 -14.95
C MET A 544 0.72 32.12 -15.05
N GLN A 545 0.39 32.62 -16.24
CA GLN A 545 0.16 34.03 -16.49
C GLN A 545 -1.28 34.38 -16.08
N GLU A 546 -1.44 35.50 -15.38
CA GLU A 546 -2.77 36.03 -15.07
C GLU A 546 -3.58 36.27 -16.35
N ASN A 547 -4.89 36.03 -16.29
CA ASN A 547 -5.84 36.11 -17.41
C ASN A 547 -5.61 35.13 -18.57
N ALA A 548 -4.61 34.25 -18.50
CA ALA A 548 -4.40 33.22 -19.51
C ALA A 548 -5.22 31.95 -19.19
N GLN A 549 -5.76 31.33 -20.23
CA GLN A 549 -6.42 30.03 -20.15
C GLN A 549 -5.44 28.90 -20.43
N TYR A 550 -5.57 27.83 -19.66
CA TYR A 550 -4.78 26.61 -19.78
C TYR A 550 -5.69 25.40 -19.92
N VAL A 551 -5.34 24.47 -20.79
CA VAL A 551 -5.97 23.16 -20.86
C VAL A 551 -5.17 22.21 -20.00
N VAL A 552 -5.83 21.61 -19.01
CA VAL A 552 -5.30 20.53 -18.18
C VAL A 552 -5.84 19.23 -18.71
N MET A 553 -4.96 18.31 -19.09
CA MET A 553 -5.32 16.97 -19.56
C MET A 553 -4.82 15.94 -18.56
N VAL A 554 -5.71 15.01 -18.22
CA VAL A 554 -5.48 13.87 -17.34
C VAL A 554 -5.67 12.59 -18.14
N GLN A 555 -4.76 11.64 -18.05
CA GLN A 555 -4.83 10.39 -18.81
C GLN A 555 -4.40 9.20 -17.97
N GLY A 556 -5.07 8.05 -18.16
CA GLY A 556 -4.68 6.78 -17.54
C GLY A 556 -4.81 6.73 -16.02
N LEU A 557 -5.55 7.69 -15.44
CA LEU A 557 -5.83 7.73 -14.01
C LEU A 557 -6.78 6.59 -13.65
N ARG A 558 -6.49 5.90 -12.55
CA ARG A 558 -7.29 4.79 -12.05
C ARG A 558 -7.91 5.14 -10.70
N ASP A 559 -9.09 4.60 -10.43
CA ASP A 559 -9.65 4.54 -9.08
C ASP A 559 -9.06 3.39 -8.24
N CYS A 560 -9.59 3.31 -7.03
CA CYS A 560 -9.34 2.28 -6.04
C CYS A 560 -9.69 0.85 -6.46
N ALA A 561 -10.69 0.68 -7.31
CA ALA A 561 -11.24 -0.61 -7.68
C ALA A 561 -10.50 -1.24 -8.86
N GLY A 562 -9.95 -0.44 -9.77
CA GLY A 562 -9.55 -1.02 -11.05
C GLY A 562 -9.65 -0.10 -12.24
N ASN A 563 -10.62 0.80 -12.21
CA ASN A 563 -11.16 1.29 -13.46
C ASN A 563 -10.33 2.47 -13.95
N VAL A 564 -9.90 2.37 -15.20
CA VAL A 564 -8.99 3.33 -15.80
C VAL A 564 -9.81 4.35 -16.58
N ALA A 565 -9.66 5.61 -16.22
CA ALA A 565 -10.29 6.73 -16.90
C ALA A 565 -9.71 6.90 -18.31
N ALA A 566 -10.61 7.11 -19.28
CA ALA A 566 -10.23 7.65 -20.58
C ALA A 566 -9.60 9.06 -20.42
N PRO A 567 -8.81 9.55 -21.40
CA PRO A 567 -8.27 10.91 -21.35
C PRO A 567 -9.37 11.96 -21.16
N GLN A 568 -9.19 12.81 -20.16
CA GLN A 568 -10.11 13.88 -19.80
C GLN A 568 -9.38 15.21 -19.86
N GLN A 569 -10.09 16.28 -20.20
CA GLN A 569 -9.51 17.61 -20.24
C GLN A 569 -10.48 18.66 -19.71
N GLN A 570 -9.93 19.67 -19.06
CA GLN A 570 -10.70 20.84 -18.61
C GLN A 570 -9.87 22.10 -18.77
N THR A 571 -10.54 23.21 -19.07
CA THR A 571 -9.88 24.51 -19.16
C THR A 571 -9.91 25.19 -17.80
N VAL A 572 -8.79 25.80 -17.42
CA VAL A 572 -8.62 26.59 -16.21
C VAL A 572 -8.09 27.97 -16.56
N LEU A 573 -8.52 28.98 -15.81
CA LEU A 573 -8.07 30.35 -15.93
C LEU A 573 -7.42 30.75 -14.60
N LEU A 574 -6.26 31.39 -14.63
CA LEU A 574 -5.73 32.10 -13.46
C LEU A 574 -6.32 33.52 -13.44
N PRO A 575 -7.21 33.86 -12.50
CA PRO A 575 -7.75 35.21 -12.40
C PRO A 575 -6.65 36.20 -12.02
N ALA A 576 -6.75 37.44 -12.51
CA ALA A 576 -5.79 38.47 -12.11
C ALA A 576 -6.09 39.00 -10.71
N THR A 577 -5.07 39.57 -10.08
CA THR A 577 -5.23 40.23 -8.79
C THR A 577 -6.06 41.53 -8.95
N PRO A 578 -7.17 41.69 -8.20
CA PRO A 578 -8.01 42.89 -8.29
C PRO A 578 -7.28 44.11 -7.72
N GLN A 579 -7.43 45.24 -8.39
CA GLN A 579 -6.95 46.55 -7.96
C GLN A 579 -8.14 47.49 -7.76
N LYS A 580 -8.04 48.41 -6.80
CA LYS A 580 -9.10 49.36 -6.48
C LYS A 580 -9.59 50.07 -7.75
N GLY A 581 -10.90 50.05 -7.97
CA GLY A 581 -11.53 50.62 -9.15
C GLY A 581 -11.53 49.74 -10.41
N ASP A 582 -11.04 48.49 -10.36
CA ASP A 582 -11.24 47.53 -11.45
C ASP A 582 -12.73 47.17 -11.59
N VAL A 583 -13.40 46.95 -10.46
CA VAL A 583 -14.85 46.74 -10.37
C VAL A 583 -15.45 47.93 -9.65
N VAL A 584 -16.53 48.50 -10.19
CA VAL A 584 -17.21 49.66 -9.62
C VAL A 584 -18.70 49.42 -9.49
N ILE A 585 -19.33 50.12 -8.55
CA ILE A 585 -20.79 50.15 -8.37
C ILE A 585 -21.38 50.92 -9.55
N ASN A 586 -22.30 50.31 -10.27
CA ASN A 586 -22.84 50.85 -11.52
C ASN A 586 -24.26 51.38 -11.37
N GLU A 587 -25.08 50.73 -10.55
CA GLU A 587 -26.49 51.07 -10.36
C GLU A 587 -26.92 50.69 -8.94
N VAL A 588 -27.79 51.51 -8.34
CA VAL A 588 -28.33 51.28 -6.99
C VAL A 588 -29.82 51.55 -6.99
N LEU A 589 -30.63 50.54 -6.68
CA LEU A 589 -32.03 50.70 -6.31
C LEU A 589 -32.17 50.54 -4.80
N PHE A 590 -32.54 51.63 -4.13
CA PHE A 590 -32.66 51.73 -2.66
C PHE A 590 -34.06 52.19 -2.21
N ASN A 591 -34.99 52.36 -3.16
CA ASN A 591 -36.40 52.71 -2.89
C ASN A 591 -37.29 51.86 -3.81
N PRO A 592 -37.34 50.52 -3.61
CA PRO A 592 -38.13 49.62 -4.43
C PRO A 592 -39.63 49.83 -4.21
N ARG A 593 -40.47 49.35 -5.15
CA ARG A 593 -41.93 49.38 -4.99
C ARG A 593 -42.40 48.46 -3.86
N PRO A 594 -43.67 48.56 -3.42
CA PRO A 594 -44.20 47.59 -2.48
C PRO A 594 -44.13 46.20 -3.11
N SER A 595 -43.54 45.24 -2.39
CA SER A 595 -43.16 43.87 -2.86
C SER A 595 -41.93 43.76 -3.77
N GLY A 596 -41.29 44.88 -4.10
CA GLY A 596 -40.00 44.93 -4.78
C GLY A 596 -38.82 44.64 -3.85
N VAL A 597 -37.62 44.66 -4.42
CA VAL A 597 -36.36 44.40 -3.70
C VAL A 597 -35.28 45.38 -4.07
N ASP A 598 -34.43 45.72 -3.11
CA ASP A 598 -33.20 46.46 -3.37
C ASP A 598 -32.28 45.67 -4.30
N PHE A 599 -31.51 46.39 -5.10
CA PHE A 599 -30.38 45.80 -5.79
C PHE A 599 -29.20 46.78 -5.90
N VAL A 600 -28.01 46.19 -5.99
CA VAL A 600 -26.78 46.87 -6.35
C VAL A 600 -26.19 46.17 -7.56
N GLU A 601 -25.95 46.91 -8.63
CA GLU A 601 -25.18 46.41 -9.76
C GLU A 601 -23.72 46.83 -9.66
N ILE A 602 -22.83 45.92 -10.02
CA ILE A 602 -21.40 46.18 -10.18
C ILE A 602 -20.95 45.84 -11.60
N VAL A 603 -19.95 46.55 -12.09
CA VAL A 603 -19.38 46.36 -13.44
C VAL A 603 -17.86 46.25 -13.35
N ASN A 604 -17.30 45.27 -14.05
CA ASN A 604 -15.85 45.14 -14.21
C ASN A 604 -15.41 46.02 -15.38
N ARG A 605 -14.85 47.20 -15.08
CA ARG A 605 -14.37 48.13 -16.10
C ARG A 605 -12.89 47.92 -16.47
N SER A 606 -12.23 46.93 -15.89
CA SER A 606 -10.85 46.56 -16.20
C SER A 606 -10.76 45.58 -17.38
N ALA A 607 -9.55 45.36 -17.89
CA ALA A 607 -9.26 44.30 -18.87
C ALA A 607 -8.98 42.92 -18.22
N LYS A 608 -9.24 42.77 -16.92
CA LYS A 608 -8.93 41.57 -16.14
C LYS A 608 -10.14 40.66 -15.99
N ASN A 609 -9.91 39.35 -15.95
CA ASN A 609 -10.85 38.40 -15.38
C ASN A 609 -10.63 38.34 -13.87
N LEU A 610 -11.67 38.61 -13.10
CA LEU A 610 -11.57 38.74 -11.64
C LEU A 610 -12.44 37.69 -10.97
N ASN A 611 -11.91 37.02 -9.95
CA ASN A 611 -12.69 36.09 -9.13
C ASN A 611 -13.34 36.84 -7.96
N LEU A 612 -14.67 36.78 -7.87
CA LEU A 612 -15.48 37.42 -6.83
C LEU A 612 -15.68 36.55 -5.59
N GLN A 613 -15.05 35.36 -5.53
CA GLN A 613 -15.07 34.50 -4.36
C GLN A 613 -14.63 35.27 -3.09
N GLY A 614 -15.49 35.26 -2.07
CA GLY A 614 -15.26 35.93 -0.79
C GLY A 614 -15.41 37.45 -0.81
N TRP A 615 -15.75 38.07 -1.95
CA TRP A 615 -16.06 39.50 -1.99
C TRP A 615 -17.33 39.78 -1.20
N ARG A 616 -17.45 41.00 -0.68
CA ARG A 616 -18.56 41.38 0.20
C ARG A 616 -19.22 42.68 -0.25
N LEU A 617 -20.53 42.72 -0.16
CA LEU A 617 -21.34 43.94 -0.27
C LEU A 617 -21.68 44.43 1.14
N ALA A 618 -21.54 45.71 1.41
CA ALA A 618 -21.71 46.28 2.75
C ALA A 618 -22.35 47.67 2.69
N ASN A 619 -22.64 48.24 3.87
CA ASN A 619 -23.03 49.63 4.04
C ASN A 619 -22.15 50.36 5.06
N ARG A 620 -22.42 51.64 5.32
CA ARG A 620 -21.84 52.37 6.46
C ARG A 620 -22.87 52.62 7.55
N ALA A 621 -22.51 52.35 8.80
CA ALA A 621 -23.25 52.76 9.99
C ALA A 621 -22.32 53.55 10.91
N SER A 622 -22.72 54.77 11.30
CA SER A 622 -21.89 55.68 12.11
C SER A 622 -20.47 55.89 11.57
N GLY A 623 -20.32 55.93 10.25
CA GLY A 623 -19.05 56.10 9.54
C GLY A 623 -18.18 54.85 9.43
N GLN A 624 -18.56 53.72 10.05
CA GLN A 624 -17.85 52.45 9.95
C GLN A 624 -18.52 51.50 8.96
N ILE A 625 -17.75 50.56 8.38
CA ILE A 625 -18.31 49.48 7.56
C ILE A 625 -19.22 48.62 8.44
N ALA A 626 -20.42 48.33 7.94
CA ALA A 626 -21.44 47.54 8.62
C ALA A 626 -22.15 46.58 7.65
N SER A 627 -22.87 45.61 8.21
CA SER A 627 -23.76 44.68 7.50
C SER A 627 -23.14 44.03 6.26
N ALA A 628 -21.86 43.66 6.30
CA ALA A 628 -21.21 43.00 5.18
C ALA A 628 -21.90 41.65 4.86
N ARG A 629 -22.11 41.38 3.58
CA ARG A 629 -22.73 40.17 3.03
C ARG A 629 -21.83 39.61 1.96
N VAL A 630 -21.46 38.34 2.09
CA VAL A 630 -20.61 37.66 1.10
C VAL A 630 -21.40 37.48 -0.19
N ILE A 631 -20.79 37.88 -1.31
CA ILE A 631 -21.38 37.73 -2.65
C ILE A 631 -21.47 36.26 -3.01
N THR A 632 -20.37 35.53 -2.83
CA THR A 632 -20.33 34.08 -2.97
C THR A 632 -19.07 33.48 -2.34
N ASP A 633 -19.19 32.28 -1.78
CA ASP A 633 -18.03 31.49 -1.33
C ASP A 633 -17.45 30.57 -2.43
N GLN A 634 -18.08 30.57 -3.61
CA GLN A 634 -17.70 29.76 -4.77
C GLN A 634 -16.87 30.59 -5.75
N ASN A 635 -16.09 29.94 -6.60
CA ASN A 635 -15.37 30.61 -7.68
C ASN A 635 -16.37 31.25 -8.66
N LEU A 636 -16.27 32.57 -8.85
CA LEU A 636 -17.13 33.34 -9.74
C LEU A 636 -16.29 34.32 -10.54
N ILE A 637 -16.03 33.99 -11.79
CA ILE A 637 -15.22 34.82 -12.68
C ILE A 637 -16.08 35.88 -13.35
N MET A 638 -15.75 37.15 -13.08
CA MET A 638 -16.30 38.31 -13.79
C MET A 638 -15.33 38.73 -14.90
N ALA A 639 -15.77 38.55 -16.14
CA ALA A 639 -15.01 38.91 -17.33
C ALA A 639 -14.88 40.44 -17.51
N PRO A 640 -13.93 40.93 -18.32
CA PRO A 640 -13.84 42.34 -18.69
C PRO A 640 -15.17 42.87 -19.26
N GLY A 641 -15.62 44.03 -18.79
CA GLY A 641 -16.87 44.68 -19.21
C GLY A 641 -18.15 44.00 -18.73
N ALA A 642 -18.07 42.91 -17.94
CA ALA A 642 -19.25 42.22 -17.45
C ALA A 642 -19.96 43.02 -16.34
N TYR A 643 -21.28 42.86 -16.27
CA TYR A 643 -22.16 43.39 -15.24
C TYR A 643 -22.64 42.26 -14.34
N LEU A 644 -22.82 42.53 -13.05
CA LEU A 644 -23.38 41.59 -12.07
C LEU A 644 -24.34 42.33 -11.13
N VAL A 645 -25.57 41.83 -11.03
CA VAL A 645 -26.63 42.41 -10.19
C VAL A 645 -26.77 41.60 -8.91
N LEU A 646 -26.66 42.26 -7.76
CA LEU A 646 -26.75 41.66 -6.44
C LEU A 646 -28.09 42.03 -5.81
N THR A 647 -28.90 41.04 -5.46
CA THR A 647 -30.23 41.26 -4.84
C THR A 647 -30.61 40.08 -3.94
N ALA A 648 -31.54 40.28 -3.00
CA ALA A 648 -32.06 39.17 -2.18
C ALA A 648 -32.97 38.22 -2.98
N ASP A 649 -33.78 38.77 -3.90
CA ASP A 649 -34.76 38.00 -4.68
C ASP A 649 -34.67 38.34 -6.19
N PRO A 650 -33.85 37.59 -6.95
CA PRO A 650 -33.73 37.77 -8.39
C PRO A 650 -35.06 37.62 -9.16
N ALA A 651 -36.00 36.81 -8.65
CA ALA A 651 -37.26 36.56 -9.34
C ALA A 651 -38.24 37.73 -9.18
N ALA A 652 -38.31 38.30 -7.97
CA ALA A 652 -39.03 39.54 -7.73
C ALA A 652 -38.46 40.68 -8.59
N LEU A 653 -37.13 40.82 -8.63
CA LEU A 653 -36.47 41.83 -9.44
C LEU A 653 -36.76 41.67 -10.95
N GLN A 654 -36.69 40.44 -11.48
CA GLN A 654 -37.00 40.17 -12.89
C GLN A 654 -38.47 40.48 -13.23
N THR A 655 -39.38 40.31 -12.27
CA THR A 655 -40.80 40.62 -12.45
C THR A 655 -41.03 42.13 -12.55
N GLU A 656 -40.34 42.92 -11.72
CA GLU A 656 -40.44 44.38 -11.75
C GLU A 656 -39.74 45.01 -12.96
N TYR A 657 -38.62 44.42 -13.40
CA TYR A 657 -37.82 44.89 -14.54
C TYR A 657 -37.65 43.79 -15.59
N PRO A 658 -38.67 43.52 -16.44
CA PRO A 658 -38.64 42.42 -17.40
C PRO A 658 -37.55 42.50 -18.46
N ALA A 659 -37.03 43.70 -18.75
CA ALA A 659 -35.92 43.93 -19.68
C ALA A 659 -34.54 43.57 -19.08
N GLY A 660 -34.48 43.36 -17.77
CA GLY A 660 -33.26 43.00 -17.06
C GLY A 660 -32.70 41.65 -17.47
N ARG A 661 -31.39 41.48 -17.28
CA ARG A 661 -30.62 40.30 -17.73
C ARG A 661 -30.47 39.30 -16.60
N ALA A 662 -31.44 38.40 -16.49
CA ALA A 662 -31.50 37.37 -15.45
C ALA A 662 -30.21 36.52 -15.33
N ASP A 663 -29.47 36.31 -16.43
CA ASP A 663 -28.20 35.58 -16.45
C ASP A 663 -27.07 36.26 -15.65
N ARG A 664 -27.26 37.54 -15.29
CA ARG A 664 -26.32 38.37 -14.53
C ARG A 664 -26.77 38.60 -13.09
N TYR A 665 -27.87 37.99 -12.66
CA TYR A 665 -28.38 38.16 -11.31
C TYR A 665 -27.72 37.18 -10.34
N ARG A 666 -27.38 37.66 -9.15
CA ARG A 666 -26.87 36.86 -8.06
C ARG A 666 -27.72 37.08 -6.81
N SER A 667 -28.35 36.01 -6.35
CA SER A 667 -29.09 36.01 -5.08
C SER A 667 -28.11 36.09 -3.90
N LEU A 668 -28.43 36.97 -2.96
CA LEU A 668 -27.80 37.05 -1.64
C LEU A 668 -28.82 36.60 -0.59
N PRO A 669 -28.41 35.86 0.46
CA PRO A 669 -29.33 35.47 1.54
C PRO A 669 -30.01 36.67 2.23
N SER A 670 -29.32 37.80 2.26
CA SER A 670 -29.89 39.10 2.64
C SER A 670 -29.01 40.22 2.07
N MET A 671 -29.62 41.39 1.85
CA MET A 671 -28.90 42.62 1.48
C MET A 671 -28.40 43.36 2.74
N PRO A 672 -27.31 44.14 2.64
CA PRO A 672 -27.06 45.21 3.60
C PRO A 672 -28.25 46.18 3.62
N SER A 673 -28.45 46.89 4.73
CA SER A 673 -29.55 47.86 4.82
C SER A 673 -29.23 49.10 3.98
N TYR A 674 -30.09 49.39 3.00
CA TYR A 674 -30.03 50.57 2.15
C TYR A 674 -31.30 51.40 2.34
N PRO A 675 -31.31 52.38 3.27
CA PRO A 675 -32.50 53.20 3.53
C PRO A 675 -32.91 54.07 2.33
N ASP A 676 -34.22 54.27 2.17
CA ASP A 676 -34.85 55.04 1.08
C ASP A 676 -34.42 56.52 1.02
N GLU A 677 -33.94 57.10 2.12
CA GLU A 677 -33.59 58.53 2.17
C GLU A 677 -32.10 58.78 1.85
N ALA A 678 -31.20 58.03 2.48
CA ALA A 678 -29.76 58.17 2.28
C ALA A 678 -29.00 56.96 2.83
N GLY A 679 -27.91 56.61 2.17
CA GLY A 679 -27.05 55.51 2.59
C GLY A 679 -25.71 55.50 1.89
N THR A 680 -24.99 54.38 2.03
CA THR A 680 -23.71 54.17 1.35
C THR A 680 -23.58 52.70 1.00
N VAL A 681 -23.22 52.44 -0.25
CA VAL A 681 -22.92 51.11 -0.77
C VAL A 681 -21.40 50.96 -0.76
N VAL A 682 -20.90 49.89 -0.16
CA VAL A 682 -19.46 49.59 -0.09
C VAL A 682 -19.22 48.20 -0.70
N LEU A 683 -18.33 48.11 -1.68
CA LEU A 683 -17.86 46.85 -2.25
C LEU A 683 -16.48 46.53 -1.67
N LEU A 684 -16.35 45.35 -1.06
CA LEU A 684 -15.17 44.93 -0.32
C LEU A 684 -14.53 43.71 -0.97
N LEU A 685 -13.20 43.72 -1.01
CA LEU A 685 -12.38 42.54 -1.27
C LEU A 685 -12.42 41.57 -0.07
N PRO A 686 -12.01 40.30 -0.25
CA PRO A 686 -11.99 39.32 0.84
C PRO A 686 -11.17 39.77 2.07
N ASN A 687 -10.16 40.62 1.87
CA ASN A 687 -9.30 41.17 2.92
C ASN A 687 -9.81 42.51 3.52
N ASP A 688 -11.10 42.83 3.37
CA ASP A 688 -11.75 44.07 3.85
C ASP A 688 -11.24 45.37 3.20
N THR A 689 -10.43 45.29 2.13
CA THR A 689 -10.06 46.47 1.34
C THR A 689 -11.27 46.93 0.52
N ILE A 690 -11.53 48.25 0.52
CA ILE A 690 -12.61 48.85 -0.28
C ILE A 690 -12.22 48.84 -1.76
N MET A 691 -12.94 48.04 -2.55
CA MET A 691 -12.85 48.02 -4.01
C MET A 691 -13.51 49.26 -4.60
N ASP A 692 -14.74 49.55 -4.18
CA ASP A 692 -15.48 50.74 -4.57
C ASP A 692 -16.48 51.15 -3.49
N GLU A 693 -16.88 52.42 -3.48
CA GLU A 693 -17.83 52.96 -2.53
C GLU A 693 -18.58 54.14 -3.15
N VAL A 694 -19.89 54.21 -2.93
CA VAL A 694 -20.72 55.37 -3.29
C VAL A 694 -21.74 55.66 -2.20
N SER A 695 -21.81 56.94 -1.79
CA SER A 695 -22.91 57.44 -0.96
C SER A 695 -24.05 57.88 -1.86
N TYR A 696 -25.28 57.54 -1.47
CA TYR A 696 -26.49 57.92 -2.18
C TYR A 696 -27.47 58.68 -1.27
N GLN A 697 -28.36 59.46 -1.87
CA GLN A 697 -29.43 60.22 -1.25
C GLN A 697 -30.63 60.29 -2.20
N SER A 698 -31.85 60.24 -1.66
CA SER A 698 -33.11 60.40 -2.40
C SER A 698 -33.13 61.67 -3.26
N SER A 699 -32.50 62.75 -2.76
CA SER A 699 -32.40 64.04 -3.45
C SER A 699 -31.53 64.05 -4.73
N GLN A 700 -30.80 62.96 -5.02
CA GLN A 700 -30.09 62.78 -6.30
C GLN A 700 -31.01 62.41 -7.45
N HIS A 701 -32.23 61.94 -7.14
CA HIS A 701 -33.22 61.77 -8.18
C HIS A 701 -33.56 63.11 -8.84
N PHE A 702 -33.83 63.08 -10.13
CA PHE A 702 -34.24 64.27 -10.85
C PHE A 702 -35.48 64.89 -10.20
N ARG A 703 -35.38 66.15 -9.75
CA ARG A 703 -36.39 66.79 -8.87
C ARG A 703 -37.79 66.92 -9.47
N LEU A 704 -37.95 66.73 -10.77
CA LEU A 704 -39.23 66.80 -11.47
C LEU A 704 -39.89 65.42 -11.67
N ILE A 705 -39.24 64.35 -11.21
CA ILE A 705 -39.86 63.05 -11.09
C ILE A 705 -40.89 63.12 -9.95
N SER A 706 -42.16 62.85 -10.26
CA SER A 706 -43.24 62.88 -9.28
C SER A 706 -43.32 61.62 -8.42
N GLU A 707 -42.78 60.50 -8.91
CA GLU A 707 -42.76 59.20 -8.22
C GLU A 707 -41.40 58.54 -8.43
N ALA A 708 -40.55 58.55 -7.39
CA ALA A 708 -39.20 58.00 -7.44
C ALA A 708 -39.15 56.51 -7.06
N GLU A 709 -40.28 55.94 -6.61
CA GLU A 709 -40.37 54.54 -6.20
C GLU A 709 -40.16 53.57 -7.39
N GLY A 710 -39.21 52.65 -7.22
CA GLY A 710 -38.76 51.75 -8.26
C GLY A 710 -37.96 52.43 -9.37
N ILE A 711 -37.33 53.58 -9.10
CA ILE A 711 -36.36 54.22 -10.01
C ILE A 711 -34.98 54.12 -9.38
N SER A 712 -34.01 53.53 -10.09
CA SER A 712 -32.64 53.39 -9.61
C SER A 712 -31.81 54.68 -9.81
N LEU A 713 -30.68 54.76 -9.10
CA LEU A 713 -29.60 55.68 -9.44
C LEU A 713 -28.55 54.95 -10.28
N GLU A 714 -28.32 55.47 -11.48
CA GLU A 714 -27.42 54.93 -12.49
C GLU A 714 -26.16 55.79 -12.60
N ARG A 715 -25.00 55.15 -12.64
CA ARG A 715 -23.73 55.78 -12.98
C ARG A 715 -23.79 56.36 -14.40
N ILE A 716 -23.34 57.60 -14.57
CA ILE A 716 -23.35 58.32 -15.85
C ILE A 716 -22.05 58.04 -16.63
N LEU A 717 -20.89 58.27 -16.02
CA LEU A 717 -19.57 58.03 -16.63
C LEU A 717 -18.88 56.83 -16.00
N LEU A 718 -18.66 55.78 -16.79
CA LEU A 718 -18.00 54.54 -16.34
C LEU A 718 -16.53 54.75 -15.93
N THR A 719 -15.83 55.66 -16.60
CA THR A 719 -14.43 56.02 -16.30
C THR A 719 -14.30 56.96 -15.09
N GLY A 720 -15.40 57.63 -14.70
CA GLY A 720 -15.41 58.64 -13.65
C GLY A 720 -15.32 58.08 -12.22
N PRO A 721 -15.14 58.96 -11.21
CA PRO A 721 -15.11 58.58 -9.81
C PRO A 721 -16.49 58.16 -9.29
N SER A 722 -16.51 57.34 -8.24
CA SER A 722 -17.72 56.87 -7.55
C SER A 722 -18.21 57.90 -6.53
N VAL A 723 -18.74 59.01 -7.04
CA VAL A 723 -19.27 60.12 -6.25
C VAL A 723 -20.72 60.38 -6.63
N ALA A 724 -21.50 60.93 -5.71
CA ALA A 724 -22.92 61.21 -5.90
C ALA A 724 -23.23 61.98 -7.21
N ALA A 725 -22.37 62.91 -7.62
CA ALA A 725 -22.53 63.71 -8.84
C ALA A 725 -22.33 62.93 -10.15
N ASN A 726 -21.83 61.69 -10.09
CA ASN A 726 -21.69 60.80 -11.24
C ASN A 726 -22.82 59.75 -11.29
N PHE A 727 -23.89 59.97 -10.53
CA PHE A 727 -25.08 59.12 -10.52
C PHE A 727 -26.32 59.97 -10.74
N HIS A 728 -27.27 59.48 -11.52
CA HIS A 728 -28.54 60.15 -11.76
C HIS A 728 -29.70 59.17 -11.80
N SER A 729 -30.94 59.65 -11.73
CA SER A 729 -32.11 58.79 -11.92
C SER A 729 -32.03 58.06 -13.26
N ALA A 730 -32.31 56.75 -13.26
CA ALA A 730 -32.64 56.05 -14.48
C ALA A 730 -33.78 56.76 -15.24
N ALA A 731 -33.78 56.61 -16.56
CA ALA A 731 -34.82 57.19 -17.42
C ALA A 731 -36.20 56.69 -16.99
N THR A 732 -37.19 57.58 -16.95
CA THR A 732 -38.55 57.23 -16.49
C THR A 732 -39.24 56.15 -17.33
N THR A 733 -38.76 55.91 -18.56
CA THR A 733 -39.23 54.88 -19.49
C THR A 733 -38.76 53.47 -19.12
N VAL A 734 -37.57 53.32 -18.54
CA VAL A 734 -37.00 52.01 -18.14
C VAL A 734 -36.94 51.81 -16.64
N LYS A 735 -36.78 52.91 -15.88
CA LYS A 735 -36.77 53.01 -14.41
C LYS A 735 -35.60 52.31 -13.72
N ALA A 736 -35.04 51.25 -14.29
CA ALA A 736 -33.76 50.67 -13.93
C ALA A 736 -33.22 49.84 -15.10
N THR A 737 -31.93 49.54 -15.10
CA THR A 737 -31.24 48.79 -16.16
C THR A 737 -30.47 47.56 -15.66
N PRO A 738 -31.05 46.72 -14.77
CA PRO A 738 -30.32 45.65 -14.12
C PRO A 738 -29.78 44.63 -15.14
N GLY A 739 -28.47 44.53 -15.18
CA GLY A 739 -27.70 43.59 -15.98
C GLY A 739 -27.38 44.11 -17.38
N TYR A 740 -27.52 45.39 -17.69
CA TYR A 740 -27.10 45.95 -18.99
C TYR A 740 -26.64 47.40 -18.87
N GLU A 741 -26.34 48.04 -20.00
CA GLU A 741 -25.82 49.41 -19.99
C GLU A 741 -26.86 50.40 -19.43
N ASN A 742 -26.42 51.25 -18.50
CA ASN A 742 -27.25 52.28 -17.88
C ASN A 742 -27.94 53.17 -18.91
N SER A 743 -29.19 53.52 -18.64
CA SER A 743 -29.94 54.46 -19.49
C SER A 743 -29.32 55.86 -19.49
N GLN A 744 -28.67 56.25 -18.39
CA GLN A 744 -27.93 57.50 -18.25
C GLN A 744 -26.47 57.42 -18.74
N SER A 745 -26.02 56.30 -19.33
CA SER A 745 -24.63 56.10 -19.74
C SER A 745 -24.16 57.15 -20.76
N GLN A 746 -23.03 57.79 -20.49
CA GLN A 746 -22.38 58.72 -21.42
C GLN A 746 -20.97 58.24 -21.79
N GLN A 747 -20.60 58.39 -23.06
CA GLN A 747 -19.25 58.09 -23.52
C GLN A 747 -18.28 59.20 -23.11
N ASP A 748 -17.14 58.80 -22.56
CA ASP A 748 -16.04 59.71 -22.22
C ASP A 748 -15.36 60.24 -23.51
N ASN A 749 -15.51 61.53 -23.79
CA ASN A 749 -14.73 62.21 -24.82
C ASN A 749 -13.52 62.88 -24.17
N LEU A 750 -12.45 62.10 -23.99
CA LEU A 750 -11.19 62.55 -23.37
C LEU A 750 -10.52 63.67 -24.19
N GLN A 751 -10.91 64.91 -23.92
CA GLN A 751 -10.16 66.11 -24.27
C GLN A 751 -9.24 66.44 -23.09
N ASN A 752 -7.96 66.75 -23.36
CA ASN A 752 -6.93 67.03 -22.35
C ASN A 752 -7.11 68.45 -21.72
N ARG A 753 -8.33 68.76 -21.24
CA ARG A 753 -8.74 70.06 -20.68
C ARG A 753 -8.91 69.97 -19.16
N LYS A 754 -8.69 71.09 -18.47
CA LYS A 754 -8.91 71.20 -17.00
C LYS A 754 -10.38 71.10 -16.60
N LEU A 755 -11.27 71.59 -17.46
CA LEU A 755 -12.72 71.49 -17.35
C LEU A 755 -13.26 70.96 -18.68
N THR A 756 -14.04 69.89 -18.61
CA THR A 756 -14.82 69.35 -19.73
C THR A 756 -16.28 69.38 -19.34
N LEU A 757 -17.10 69.97 -20.22
CA LEU A 757 -18.56 69.95 -20.12
C LEU A 757 -19.09 68.83 -21.02
N GLN A 758 -19.80 67.88 -20.43
CA GLN A 758 -20.36 66.76 -21.16
C GLN A 758 -21.78 66.43 -20.70
N PRO A 759 -22.75 66.31 -21.62
CA PRO A 759 -22.68 66.72 -23.03
C PRO A 759 -22.66 68.24 -23.16
N LYS A 760 -22.19 68.79 -24.30
CA LYS A 760 -22.26 70.25 -24.54
C LYS A 760 -23.68 70.76 -24.76
N THR A 761 -24.60 69.87 -25.07
CA THR A 761 -26.03 70.14 -25.20
C THR A 761 -26.74 69.07 -24.42
N PHE A 762 -27.57 69.47 -23.46
CA PHE A 762 -28.27 68.55 -22.58
C PHE A 762 -29.75 68.93 -22.49
N THR A 763 -30.62 67.93 -22.36
CA THR A 763 -32.09 68.02 -22.38
C THR A 763 -32.63 67.52 -21.04
N PRO A 764 -32.88 68.38 -20.04
CA PRO A 764 -33.35 67.96 -18.71
C PRO A 764 -34.85 67.62 -18.73
N ASP A 765 -35.23 66.57 -19.46
CA ASP A 765 -36.60 66.07 -19.61
C ASP A 765 -36.86 64.71 -18.95
N GLY A 766 -35.82 64.03 -18.48
CA GLY A 766 -35.90 62.78 -17.72
C GLY A 766 -36.09 61.55 -18.60
N ASP A 767 -35.70 61.64 -19.87
CA ASP A 767 -35.91 60.61 -20.88
C ASP A 767 -34.74 59.62 -21.03
N GLY A 768 -33.66 59.82 -20.27
CA GLY A 768 -32.45 59.01 -20.32
C GLY A 768 -31.32 59.62 -21.13
N VAL A 769 -31.61 60.56 -22.02
CA VAL A 769 -30.68 61.02 -23.04
C VAL A 769 -30.23 62.43 -22.71
N ASP A 770 -28.97 62.54 -22.31
CA ASP A 770 -28.32 63.83 -22.06
C ASP A 770 -29.11 64.68 -21.03
N ASP A 771 -29.65 64.06 -19.97
CA ASP A 771 -30.54 64.71 -19.00
C ASP A 771 -29.86 65.75 -18.08
N ALA A 772 -28.54 65.62 -17.92
CA ALA A 772 -27.77 66.47 -17.04
C ALA A 772 -26.42 66.84 -17.66
N LEU A 773 -25.93 68.00 -17.25
CA LEU A 773 -24.61 68.49 -17.61
C LEU A 773 -23.58 68.08 -16.55
N LEU A 774 -22.57 67.32 -16.95
CA LEU A 774 -21.41 67.03 -16.11
C LEU A 774 -20.29 68.03 -16.35
N LEU A 775 -19.79 68.58 -15.25
CA LEU A 775 -18.59 69.41 -15.17
C LEU A 775 -17.47 68.53 -14.64
N GLN A 776 -16.64 68.03 -15.55
CA GLN A 776 -15.52 67.16 -15.24
C GLN A 776 -14.25 67.99 -15.08
N PHE A 777 -13.62 67.90 -13.90
CA PHE A 777 -12.38 68.58 -13.58
C PHE A 777 -11.22 67.59 -13.59
N LYS A 778 -10.14 67.96 -14.28
CA LYS A 778 -8.86 67.25 -14.24
C LYS A 778 -7.74 68.25 -13.92
N LEU A 779 -7.34 68.26 -12.66
CA LEU A 779 -6.41 69.24 -12.08
C LEU A 779 -5.06 68.59 -11.79
N ALA A 780 -3.98 69.34 -12.00
CA ALA A 780 -2.61 68.83 -11.84
C ALA A 780 -2.24 68.48 -10.38
N GLN A 781 -2.98 69.00 -9.40
CA GLN A 781 -2.77 68.78 -7.98
C GLN A 781 -4.09 68.96 -7.21
N THR A 782 -4.17 68.40 -6.01
CA THR A 782 -5.30 68.59 -5.10
C THR A 782 -5.27 69.99 -4.45
N GLY A 783 -6.37 70.38 -3.79
CA GLY A 783 -6.42 71.60 -2.98
C GLY A 783 -6.99 72.84 -3.66
N PHE A 784 -7.47 72.71 -4.90
CA PHE A 784 -8.25 73.76 -5.56
C PHE A 784 -9.67 73.81 -5.02
N VAL A 785 -10.20 75.01 -4.88
CA VAL A 785 -11.55 75.32 -4.46
C VAL A 785 -12.26 76.00 -5.63
N ALA A 786 -13.48 75.58 -5.93
CA ALA A 786 -14.29 76.06 -7.04
C ALA A 786 -15.52 76.84 -6.56
N ASN A 787 -15.74 78.01 -7.16
CA ASN A 787 -17.04 78.67 -7.23
C ASN A 787 -17.58 78.51 -8.64
N ILE A 788 -18.78 77.94 -8.79
CA ILE A 788 -19.38 77.67 -10.10
C ILE A 788 -20.71 78.38 -10.19
N THR A 789 -20.83 79.26 -11.18
CA THR A 789 -22.06 80.01 -11.47
C THR A 789 -22.42 79.86 -12.93
N ILE A 790 -23.69 79.57 -13.19
CA ILE A 790 -24.25 79.40 -14.51
C ILE A 790 -25.03 80.66 -14.85
N PHE A 791 -24.75 81.23 -16.01
CA PHE A 791 -25.39 82.43 -16.53
C PHE A 791 -26.12 82.13 -17.84
N ASP A 792 -27.22 82.84 -18.09
CA ASP A 792 -27.87 82.81 -19.41
C ASP A 792 -27.09 83.64 -20.44
N ALA A 793 -27.54 83.61 -21.69
CA ALA A 793 -26.93 84.37 -22.78
C ALA A 793 -26.92 85.91 -22.56
N GLN A 794 -27.73 86.43 -21.63
CA GLN A 794 -27.76 87.86 -21.25
C GLN A 794 -26.88 88.16 -20.02
N GLY A 795 -26.17 87.17 -19.47
CA GLY A 795 -25.31 87.32 -18.31
C GLY A 795 -26.06 87.38 -16.97
N ARG A 796 -27.34 87.02 -16.92
CA ARG A 796 -28.11 86.93 -15.67
C ARG A 796 -27.77 85.61 -14.98
N ARG A 797 -27.62 85.62 -13.65
CA ARG A 797 -27.35 84.40 -12.87
C ARG A 797 -28.57 83.49 -12.92
N VAL A 798 -28.35 82.26 -13.38
CA VAL A 798 -29.37 81.20 -13.51
C VAL A 798 -29.28 80.25 -12.33
N ARG A 799 -28.06 79.81 -12.01
CA ARG A 799 -27.78 78.85 -10.96
C ARG A 799 -26.43 79.12 -10.33
N LYS A 800 -26.35 79.16 -9.00
CA LYS A 800 -25.08 79.01 -8.27
C LYS A 800 -24.87 77.53 -7.98
N LEU A 801 -24.12 76.85 -8.85
CA LEU A 801 -23.98 75.41 -8.80
C LEU A 801 -23.11 74.94 -7.63
N ALA A 802 -22.02 75.66 -7.36
CA ALA A 802 -21.07 75.32 -6.31
C ALA A 802 -20.52 76.60 -5.66
N ALA A 803 -20.29 76.56 -4.35
CA ALA A 803 -19.75 77.67 -3.58
C ALA A 803 -18.66 77.16 -2.64
N ASN A 804 -17.42 77.59 -2.87
CA ASN A 804 -16.22 77.20 -2.14
C ASN A 804 -16.05 75.66 -2.05
N THR A 805 -16.31 74.95 -3.15
CA THR A 805 -16.24 73.49 -3.19
C THR A 805 -14.81 73.03 -3.44
N LEU A 806 -14.23 72.28 -2.49
CA LEU A 806 -12.90 71.69 -2.65
C LEU A 806 -12.93 70.60 -3.73
N LEU A 807 -11.99 70.64 -4.67
CA LEU A 807 -11.80 69.69 -5.76
C LEU A 807 -10.55 68.84 -5.55
N GLY A 808 -10.64 67.57 -5.96
CA GLY A 808 -9.51 66.66 -6.10
C GLY A 808 -8.75 66.85 -7.42
N THR A 809 -7.81 65.95 -7.70
CA THR A 809 -7.14 65.87 -9.02
C THR A 809 -8.12 65.48 -10.12
N GLU A 810 -9.14 64.70 -9.78
CA GLU A 810 -10.30 64.44 -10.63
C GLU A 810 -11.56 64.70 -9.81
N SER A 811 -12.53 65.43 -10.37
CA SER A 811 -13.80 65.73 -9.70
C SER A 811 -14.90 65.90 -10.72
N VAL A 812 -16.11 65.47 -10.38
CA VAL A 812 -17.29 65.64 -11.23
C VAL A 812 -18.33 66.40 -10.42
N LEU A 813 -18.91 67.42 -11.01
CA LEU A 813 -20.08 68.14 -10.51
C LEU A 813 -21.16 68.10 -11.58
N GLN A 814 -22.44 68.14 -11.19
CA GLN A 814 -23.56 67.95 -12.11
C GLN A 814 -24.52 69.12 -12.01
N TRP A 815 -24.99 69.61 -13.15
CA TRP A 815 -26.14 70.51 -13.24
C TRP A 815 -27.33 69.79 -13.88
N ASP A 816 -28.43 69.76 -13.14
CA ASP A 816 -29.73 69.16 -13.50
C ASP A 816 -30.60 70.04 -14.42
N GLY A 817 -30.06 71.15 -14.91
CA GLY A 817 -30.82 72.10 -15.73
C GLY A 817 -31.83 72.95 -14.96
N LEU A 818 -31.81 72.94 -13.62
CA LEU A 818 -32.69 73.78 -12.81
C LEU A 818 -32.03 75.10 -12.41
N THR A 819 -32.87 76.13 -12.27
CA THR A 819 -32.49 77.46 -11.75
C THR A 819 -32.30 77.43 -10.23
N ASP A 820 -31.77 78.50 -9.63
CA ASP A 820 -31.75 78.69 -8.17
C ASP A 820 -33.16 78.58 -7.55
N GLY A 821 -34.21 78.97 -8.29
CA GLY A 821 -35.61 78.87 -7.87
C GLY A 821 -36.28 77.52 -8.12
N GLY A 822 -35.55 76.52 -8.64
CA GLY A 822 -36.06 75.18 -8.90
C GLY A 822 -36.90 75.02 -10.19
N ALA A 823 -37.10 76.09 -10.96
CA ALA A 823 -37.72 76.01 -12.29
C ALA A 823 -36.71 75.49 -13.34
N LYS A 824 -37.18 74.78 -14.38
CA LYS A 824 -36.36 74.41 -15.55
C LYS A 824 -35.74 75.65 -16.17
N ALA A 825 -34.46 75.57 -16.49
CA ALA A 825 -33.78 76.56 -17.31
C ALA A 825 -34.45 76.61 -18.70
N ALA A 826 -34.59 77.82 -19.25
CA ALA A 826 -35.14 77.99 -20.59
C ALA A 826 -34.24 77.36 -21.65
N ILE A 827 -34.81 76.97 -22.79
CA ILE A 827 -34.01 76.48 -23.92
C ILE A 827 -33.10 77.61 -24.41
N GLY A 828 -31.80 77.34 -24.57
CA GLY A 828 -30.85 78.35 -25.04
C GLY A 828 -29.40 78.11 -24.62
N TYR A 829 -28.55 79.10 -24.91
CA TYR A 829 -27.13 79.08 -24.56
C TYR A 829 -26.89 79.56 -23.12
N TYR A 830 -25.99 78.87 -22.44
CA TYR A 830 -25.56 79.16 -21.08
C TYR A 830 -24.04 79.21 -20.97
N VAL A 831 -23.55 80.03 -20.05
CA VAL A 831 -22.13 80.15 -19.73
C VAL A 831 -21.90 79.56 -18.34
N VAL A 832 -21.03 78.56 -18.26
CA VAL A 832 -20.52 78.00 -17.01
C VAL A 832 -19.25 78.77 -16.63
N LEU A 833 -19.35 79.59 -15.60
CA LEU A 833 -18.22 80.32 -15.02
C LEU A 833 -17.70 79.55 -13.80
N VAL A 834 -16.44 79.11 -13.88
CA VAL A 834 -15.74 78.49 -12.74
C VAL A 834 -14.62 79.41 -12.30
N GLU A 835 -14.64 79.83 -11.04
CA GLU A 835 -13.47 80.42 -10.38
C GLU A 835 -12.78 79.34 -9.55
N LEU A 836 -11.59 78.92 -9.98
CA LEU A 836 -10.71 78.03 -9.25
C LEU A 836 -9.71 78.85 -8.43
N PHE A 837 -9.49 78.48 -7.18
CA PHE A 837 -8.44 79.09 -6.35
C PHE A 837 -7.90 78.13 -5.31
N ASN A 838 -6.68 78.31 -4.82
CA ASN A 838 -6.10 77.50 -3.74
C ASN A 838 -5.45 78.36 -2.65
N LEU A 839 -5.04 77.71 -1.55
CA LEU A 839 -4.42 78.36 -0.40
C LEU A 839 -3.02 78.91 -0.70
N GLN A 840 -2.41 78.51 -1.82
CA GLN A 840 -1.13 79.02 -2.33
C GLN A 840 -1.30 80.29 -3.18
N GLY A 841 -2.52 80.83 -3.27
CA GLY A 841 -2.81 82.08 -3.98
C GLY A 841 -2.96 81.94 -5.50
N GLN A 842 -2.94 80.73 -6.04
CA GLN A 842 -3.26 80.52 -7.45
C GLN A 842 -4.76 80.72 -7.64
N LYS A 843 -5.15 81.58 -8.59
CA LYS A 843 -6.54 81.80 -9.01
C LYS A 843 -6.64 81.71 -10.53
N GLU A 844 -7.62 80.98 -11.02
CA GLU A 844 -7.91 80.79 -12.44
C GLU A 844 -9.41 80.90 -12.69
N ILE A 845 -9.80 81.48 -13.81
CA ILE A 845 -11.20 81.57 -14.23
C ILE A 845 -11.36 80.75 -15.50
N LEU A 846 -12.19 79.71 -15.44
CA LEU A 846 -12.58 78.91 -16.59
C LEU A 846 -13.98 79.34 -17.03
N LYS A 847 -14.16 79.51 -18.33
CA LYS A 847 -15.43 79.83 -18.96
C LYS A 847 -15.68 78.85 -20.07
N GLU A 848 -16.75 78.07 -19.94
CA GLU A 848 -17.20 77.15 -20.97
C GLU A 848 -18.67 77.43 -21.30
N THR A 849 -19.10 77.03 -22.49
CA THR A 849 -20.47 77.22 -22.97
C THR A 849 -21.17 75.88 -23.09
N THR A 850 -22.44 75.88 -22.74
CA THR A 850 -23.35 74.72 -22.84
C THR A 850 -24.70 75.17 -23.37
N VAL A 851 -25.50 74.23 -23.86
CA VAL A 851 -26.84 74.48 -24.39
C VAL A 851 -27.85 73.66 -23.59
N VAL A 852 -28.89 74.30 -23.07
CA VAL A 852 -30.09 73.59 -22.60
C VAL A 852 -31.00 73.43 -23.81
N GLY A 853 -31.19 72.19 -24.24
CA GLY A 853 -32.09 71.82 -25.33
C GLY A 853 -33.52 71.57 -24.84
N GLY A 854 -34.44 71.39 -25.79
CA GLY A 854 -35.76 70.83 -25.51
C GLY A 854 -36.21 69.99 -26.70
N ARG A 855 -36.82 68.84 -26.43
CA ARG A 855 -37.53 68.06 -27.44
C ARG A 855 -38.94 68.64 -27.60
N PHE A 856 -39.35 68.86 -28.85
CA PHE A 856 -40.70 69.27 -29.20
C PHE A 856 -41.59 68.05 -29.44
#